data_AF-A0A381T1R6-F1
#
_entry.id   AF-A0A381T1R6-F1
#
_cell.length_a   1.000
_cell.length_b   1.000
_cell.length_c   1.000
_cell.angle_alpha   90.00
_cell.angle_beta   90.00
_cell.angle_gamma   90.00
#
_symmetry.space_group_name_H-M   'P 1'
#
loop_
_entity.id
_entity.type
_entity.pdbx_description
1 polymer ?
#
loop_
_entity_poly.entity_id
_entity_poly.type
_entity_poly.pdbx_seq_one_letter_code
_entity_poly.pdbx_strand_id
1 'polypeptide(L)'
;MVTRVLLTKYLTCILATITLTSAETFITKNTTWSNDITLSESVIIQKNITLTIKEGVNISIENVDLNNDDHGDIEISVLGSINIEGSHENMVSIKPIQYSLDKNYWSGVTIHESNIPSSIEFLEISNAQTGLHIRSGFRARGLLIENCGSSGINIESDSNDSIDLKNIEISNSDGVGFFIERGNVFIDWAHVHHCQGVGIVNNNLGVVDILNTKIIKNKDNGIANYGNMTSYNLTVKENRHGMVISSAITVVTKGSISDNRSNGLLIGGSSNVNIESSTIKNNQGYGLELTDWVQEDYFSFWIKGESPAVKIGRSNFIDNHKTTVLDEHRYENIWGNWEGVEYTGDGWIENWEEQIYREVPFGRIGWIGFQYNSNNGGSEFSWQPCTGNSVWSPIFEVKNSRYQTLTYLPAPFQCSWNPLAGKHSNTWIEYSDYTGSIDNTDIYSDWSITKENLLSSNRYLLRQYFHYAYIPGQDSGFVVKPEVNDFRLSFYHGGKEISSYSDNSEIELADNFWGSQTGESFMINPYGNTDLNAGDKLSSIVVDGISVLENKNKIDIYTPTKGLAYQEIKMLDIGWKTIGWMPMVDIFLSVDNGLTWENIGSDISNNGKFRWWNNLIVGEKFYIKIADSYDLNSSTVIGPCDVIENITPVIDLSTDNLNFITGKNEIDFSIKNIGGGLLKWSLTPDAGWIKLSRTSGSTKKESSCTAKVKRTGLKTGKYQGTIVVNSNSEEQEIDVNMIVAMPSLYVDAKYISFDSTKNSQTFNIKNFGGGTMSWEIQSDVHWIVINPDRGSLRSGTTVNLTIDRSRLRLGNNEVMLKLKSNVGEKTIDVSAFRTKSFIDDTVNIDFTPWHWMYDHRVY
;
A
#
# COMPACT_ATOMS: atom_id res chain seq x y z
N MET A 1 0.96 -32.83 -61.09
CA MET A 1 -0.43 -33.23 -60.77
C MET A 1 -0.78 -32.59 -59.44
N VAL A 2 -1.84 -31.79 -59.40
CA VAL A 2 -2.53 -31.29 -58.19
C VAL A 2 -1.80 -30.20 -57.36
N THR A 3 -1.78 -29.01 -57.95
CA THR A 3 -2.02 -27.71 -57.30
C THR A 3 -3.42 -27.65 -56.66
N ARG A 4 -3.72 -28.50 -55.66
CA ARG A 4 -5.06 -28.53 -55.02
C ARG A 4 -5.16 -29.32 -53.69
N VAL A 5 -4.29 -29.10 -52.69
CA VAL A 5 -4.56 -29.57 -51.30
C VAL A 5 -4.10 -28.60 -50.18
N LEU A 6 -3.34 -27.54 -50.46
CA LEU A 6 -2.82 -26.64 -49.41
C LEU A 6 -3.62 -25.33 -49.18
N LEU A 7 -4.74 -25.13 -49.89
CA LEU A 7 -5.54 -23.90 -49.77
C LEU A 7 -6.86 -24.04 -48.99
N THR A 8 -7.12 -25.20 -48.36
CA THR A 8 -8.42 -25.47 -47.68
C THR A 8 -8.30 -25.72 -46.17
N LYS A 9 -7.10 -25.58 -45.58
CA LYS A 9 -6.90 -25.57 -44.12
C LYS A 9 -6.59 -24.20 -43.51
N TYR A 10 -6.32 -23.19 -44.34
CA TYR A 10 -6.10 -21.81 -43.89
C TYR A 10 -7.28 -20.86 -44.19
N LEU A 11 -8.39 -21.36 -44.74
CA LEU A 11 -9.58 -20.57 -45.07
C LEU A 11 -10.81 -20.89 -44.20
N THR A 12 -10.63 -21.62 -43.09
CA THR A 12 -11.65 -21.82 -42.04
C THR A 12 -11.24 -21.25 -40.68
N CYS A 13 -10.17 -20.45 -40.61
CA CYS A 13 -9.80 -19.66 -39.42
C CYS A 13 -10.02 -18.15 -39.62
N ILE A 14 -10.81 -17.73 -40.62
CA ILE A 14 -11.14 -16.31 -40.88
C ILE A 14 -12.66 -16.05 -40.81
N LEU A 15 -13.44 -16.95 -40.18
CA LEU A 15 -14.79 -16.61 -39.75
C LEU A 15 -15.01 -17.11 -38.32
N ALA A 16 -15.36 -16.17 -37.45
CA ALA A 16 -15.63 -16.29 -36.01
C ALA A 16 -14.45 -16.22 -35.04
N THR A 17 -13.56 -15.24 -35.19
CA THR A 17 -13.26 -14.39 -34.01
C THR A 17 -14.35 -13.33 -33.96
N ILE A 18 -15.54 -13.74 -33.54
CA ILE A 18 -16.43 -12.77 -32.91
C ILE A 18 -15.69 -12.46 -31.62
N THR A 19 -15.01 -11.32 -31.58
CA THR A 19 -14.82 -10.61 -30.32
C THR A 19 -16.24 -10.43 -29.81
N LEU A 20 -16.67 -11.35 -28.93
CA LEU A 20 -17.82 -11.11 -28.07
C LEU A 20 -17.36 -9.91 -27.25
N THR A 21 -17.66 -8.72 -27.74
CA THR A 21 -17.60 -7.51 -26.92
C THR A 21 -18.46 -7.85 -25.73
N SER A 22 -17.84 -7.88 -24.54
CA SER A 22 -18.55 -7.82 -23.27
C SER A 22 -19.67 -6.79 -23.44
N ALA A 23 -20.89 -7.20 -23.16
CA ALA A 23 -21.91 -6.20 -22.94
C ALA A 23 -21.38 -5.35 -21.76
N GLU A 24 -21.37 -4.03 -21.93
CA GLU A 24 -20.85 -3.10 -20.95
C GLU A 24 -21.88 -1.98 -20.78
N THR A 25 -22.30 -1.76 -19.54
CA THR A 25 -23.19 -0.65 -19.20
C THR A 25 -22.35 0.59 -18.91
N PHE A 26 -22.53 1.63 -19.73
CA PHE A 26 -21.84 2.92 -19.58
C PHE A 26 -22.69 3.94 -18.83
N ILE A 27 -22.19 4.44 -17.69
CA ILE A 27 -22.79 5.56 -16.97
C ILE A 27 -22.15 6.86 -17.49
N THR A 28 -22.87 7.54 -18.39
CA THR A 28 -22.36 8.73 -19.12
C THR A 28 -22.82 10.07 -18.53
N LYS A 29 -23.65 10.05 -17.50
CA LYS A 29 -24.12 11.22 -16.75
C LYS A 29 -24.25 10.89 -15.28
N ASN A 30 -24.19 11.90 -14.41
CA ASN A 30 -24.36 11.70 -12.97
C ASN A 30 -25.66 10.94 -12.70
N THR A 31 -25.54 9.83 -11.96
CA THR A 31 -26.61 8.85 -11.79
C THR A 31 -26.71 8.48 -10.33
N THR A 32 -27.93 8.19 -9.86
CA THR A 32 -28.19 7.74 -8.50
C THR A 32 -28.94 6.41 -8.54
N TRP A 33 -28.43 5.43 -7.80
CA TRP A 33 -29.09 4.15 -7.55
C TRP A 33 -29.73 4.18 -6.17
N SER A 34 -31.01 3.83 -6.10
CA SER A 34 -31.81 3.86 -4.86
C SER A 34 -32.72 2.64 -4.70
N ASN A 35 -32.63 1.68 -5.60
CA ASN A 35 -33.30 0.39 -5.52
C ASN A 35 -32.25 -0.70 -5.77
N ASP A 36 -32.55 -1.93 -5.38
CA ASP A 36 -31.71 -3.10 -5.66
C ASP A 36 -31.49 -3.27 -7.16
N ILE A 37 -30.29 -3.73 -7.52
CA ILE A 37 -29.83 -3.89 -8.89
C ILE A 37 -29.24 -5.28 -9.08
N THR A 38 -29.47 -5.87 -10.24
CA THR A 38 -28.75 -7.08 -10.67
C THR A 38 -27.84 -6.70 -11.83
N LEU A 39 -26.56 -7.05 -11.73
CA LEU A 39 -25.57 -6.86 -12.78
C LEU A 39 -25.32 -8.20 -13.49
N SER A 40 -25.62 -8.23 -14.79
CA SER A 40 -25.30 -9.31 -15.71
C SER A 40 -24.17 -8.93 -16.69
N GLU A 41 -23.65 -7.71 -16.54
CA GLU A 41 -22.61 -7.13 -17.37
C GLU A 41 -21.79 -6.12 -16.57
N SER A 42 -20.56 -5.82 -17.01
CA SER A 42 -19.67 -4.86 -16.36
C SER A 42 -20.23 -3.44 -16.46
N VAL A 43 -19.97 -2.64 -15.42
CA VAL A 43 -20.43 -1.24 -15.32
C VAL A 43 -19.24 -0.30 -15.37
N ILE A 44 -19.26 0.63 -16.33
CA ILE A 44 -18.19 1.62 -16.51
C ILE A 44 -18.73 3.02 -16.21
N ILE A 45 -18.24 3.62 -15.14
CA ILE A 45 -18.51 5.02 -14.77
C ILE A 45 -17.51 5.91 -15.50
N GLN A 46 -17.99 6.69 -16.46
CA GLN A 46 -17.14 7.49 -17.34
C GLN A 46 -16.41 8.63 -16.62
N LYS A 47 -15.32 9.13 -17.22
CA LYS A 47 -14.54 10.25 -16.68
C LYS A 47 -15.43 11.47 -16.40
N ASN A 48 -15.18 12.14 -15.27
CA ASN A 48 -15.94 13.29 -14.78
C ASN A 48 -17.42 13.00 -14.42
N ILE A 49 -17.84 11.74 -14.37
CA ILE A 49 -19.17 11.33 -13.96
C ILE A 49 -19.13 10.75 -12.55
N THR A 50 -20.17 11.05 -11.76
CA THR A 50 -20.35 10.46 -10.43
C THR A 50 -21.54 9.51 -10.41
N LEU A 51 -21.32 8.28 -9.95
CA LEU A 51 -22.39 7.37 -9.52
C LEU A 51 -22.59 7.53 -8.01
N THR A 52 -23.83 7.72 -7.57
CA THR A 52 -24.20 7.70 -6.15
C THR A 52 -25.06 6.49 -5.84
N ILE A 53 -24.69 5.68 -4.85
CA ILE A 53 -25.46 4.53 -4.39
C ILE A 53 -25.99 4.85 -2.99
N LYS A 54 -27.32 4.83 -2.85
CA LYS A 54 -27.98 5.15 -1.58
C LYS A 54 -27.93 3.99 -0.60
N GLU A 55 -28.05 4.33 0.68
CA GLU A 55 -28.16 3.43 1.82
C GLU A 55 -29.07 2.22 1.56
N GLY A 56 -28.66 1.03 2.01
CA GLY A 56 -29.43 -0.20 1.95
C GLY A 56 -29.62 -0.85 0.56
N VAL A 57 -29.05 -0.28 -0.51
CA VAL A 57 -29.13 -0.86 -1.86
C VAL A 57 -28.30 -2.15 -1.93
N ASN A 58 -28.91 -3.21 -2.47
CA ASN A 58 -28.24 -4.49 -2.75
C ASN A 58 -27.94 -4.61 -4.25
N ILE A 59 -26.68 -4.85 -4.57
CA ILE A 59 -26.19 -5.10 -5.92
C ILE A 59 -25.85 -6.59 -6.03
N SER A 60 -26.71 -7.32 -6.73
CA SER A 60 -26.54 -8.75 -6.99
C SER A 60 -25.74 -8.97 -8.27
N ILE A 61 -24.66 -9.74 -8.20
CA ILE A 61 -23.80 -10.07 -9.35
C ILE A 61 -24.20 -11.43 -9.92
N GLU A 62 -24.43 -11.52 -11.22
CA GLU A 62 -24.55 -12.82 -11.92
C GLU A 62 -23.17 -13.40 -12.22
N ASN A 63 -23.01 -14.72 -12.16
CA ASN A 63 -21.76 -15.35 -12.58
C ASN A 63 -21.69 -15.35 -14.12
N VAL A 64 -20.72 -14.61 -14.65
CA VAL A 64 -20.44 -14.55 -16.09
C VAL A 64 -18.95 -14.74 -16.28
N ASP A 65 -18.56 -15.87 -16.87
CA ASP A 65 -17.21 -16.17 -17.34
C ASP A 65 -17.27 -16.35 -18.87
N LEU A 66 -16.85 -15.32 -19.61
CA LEU A 66 -16.84 -15.29 -21.07
C LEU A 66 -15.57 -15.93 -21.64
N ASN A 67 -14.50 -15.99 -20.84
CA ASN A 67 -13.17 -16.36 -21.30
C ASN A 67 -12.80 -17.82 -20.92
N ASN A 68 -13.64 -18.47 -20.10
CA ASN A 68 -13.52 -19.83 -19.55
C ASN A 68 -12.21 -20.04 -18.77
N ASP A 69 -11.78 -19.06 -17.98
CA ASP A 69 -10.68 -19.20 -17.02
C ASP A 69 -11.15 -19.57 -15.60
N ASP A 70 -12.44 -19.89 -15.45
CA ASP A 70 -13.11 -20.15 -14.17
C ASP A 70 -13.14 -18.91 -13.25
N HIS A 71 -13.00 -17.70 -13.80
CA HIS A 71 -13.16 -16.44 -13.09
C HIS A 71 -14.33 -15.61 -13.64
N GLY A 72 -15.04 -14.91 -12.76
CA GLY A 72 -16.11 -14.02 -13.17
C GLY A 72 -15.60 -12.68 -13.73
N ASP A 73 -16.05 -12.33 -14.93
CA ASP A 73 -15.62 -11.16 -15.70
C ASP A 73 -16.35 -9.86 -15.32
N ILE A 74 -17.41 -9.91 -14.50
CA ILE A 74 -18.17 -8.70 -14.12
C ILE A 74 -17.30 -7.81 -13.24
N GLU A 75 -17.13 -6.55 -13.67
CA GLU A 75 -16.37 -5.51 -12.97
C GLU A 75 -17.19 -4.22 -12.85
N ILE A 76 -17.06 -3.51 -11.73
CA ILE A 76 -17.46 -2.11 -11.63
C ILE A 76 -16.21 -1.23 -11.80
N SER A 77 -16.02 -0.70 -13.01
CA SER A 77 -14.88 0.15 -13.37
C SER A 77 -15.21 1.64 -13.23
N VAL A 78 -14.48 2.34 -12.38
CA VAL A 78 -14.72 3.74 -12.01
C VAL A 78 -13.65 4.66 -12.62
N LEU A 79 -13.87 5.16 -13.83
CA LEU A 79 -13.03 6.19 -14.47
C LEU A 79 -13.38 7.62 -13.99
N GLY A 80 -14.56 7.79 -13.41
CA GLY A 80 -15.07 9.03 -12.82
C GLY A 80 -14.96 9.03 -11.31
N SER A 81 -16.08 8.98 -10.60
CA SER A 81 -16.16 8.90 -9.14
C SER A 81 -17.36 8.04 -8.72
N ILE A 82 -17.23 7.34 -7.60
CA ILE A 82 -18.31 6.62 -6.95
C ILE A 82 -18.50 7.16 -5.53
N ASN A 83 -19.75 7.40 -5.14
CA ASN A 83 -20.15 7.80 -3.79
C ASN A 83 -21.15 6.79 -3.23
N ILE A 84 -20.79 6.09 -2.17
CA ILE A 84 -21.66 5.12 -1.50
C ILE A 84 -22.05 5.71 -0.14
N GLU A 85 -23.35 5.78 0.12
CA GLU A 85 -23.94 6.45 1.28
C GLU A 85 -24.61 5.44 2.23
N GLY A 86 -23.94 4.31 2.52
CA GLY A 86 -24.42 3.32 3.49
C GLY A 86 -24.38 3.84 4.93
N SER A 87 -25.02 3.09 5.83
CA SER A 87 -24.90 3.26 7.28
C SER A 87 -24.54 1.94 7.96
N HIS A 88 -24.18 1.97 9.25
CA HIS A 88 -23.94 0.76 10.02
C HIS A 88 -25.13 -0.21 9.98
N GLU A 89 -26.35 0.31 10.10
CA GLU A 89 -27.59 -0.49 10.15
C GLU A 89 -28.04 -0.95 8.76
N ASN A 90 -27.81 -0.14 7.73
CA ASN A 90 -28.23 -0.41 6.35
C ASN A 90 -27.05 -0.22 5.38
N MET A 91 -26.11 -1.16 5.43
CA MET A 91 -24.98 -1.17 4.51
C MET A 91 -25.45 -1.31 3.07
N VAL A 92 -24.70 -0.72 2.13
CA VAL A 92 -24.79 -1.11 0.72
C VAL A 92 -24.09 -2.46 0.56
N SER A 93 -24.65 -3.38 -0.21
CA SER A 93 -24.02 -4.69 -0.44
C SER A 93 -23.76 -4.94 -1.93
N ILE A 94 -22.62 -5.54 -2.25
CA ILE A 94 -22.25 -6.03 -3.59
C ILE A 94 -21.80 -7.48 -3.45
N LYS A 95 -22.63 -8.41 -3.93
CA LYS A 95 -22.43 -9.84 -3.68
C LYS A 95 -23.03 -10.71 -4.77
N PRO A 96 -22.64 -12.00 -4.85
CA PRO A 96 -23.29 -12.96 -5.74
C PRO A 96 -24.82 -12.98 -5.58
N ILE A 97 -25.53 -13.12 -6.69
CA ILE A 97 -27.00 -13.26 -6.71
C ILE A 97 -27.50 -14.49 -5.93
N GLN A 98 -26.64 -15.50 -5.80
CA GLN A 98 -26.88 -16.71 -5.01
C GLN A 98 -25.63 -17.03 -4.21
N TYR A 99 -25.81 -17.69 -3.07
CA TYR A 99 -24.70 -18.16 -2.24
C TYR A 99 -23.68 -18.95 -3.08
N SER A 100 -22.40 -18.58 -2.96
CA SER A 100 -21.30 -19.21 -3.66
C SER A 100 -20.10 -19.39 -2.74
N LEU A 101 -19.38 -20.48 -2.94
CA LEU A 101 -18.06 -20.72 -2.33
C LEU A 101 -16.92 -20.24 -3.23
N ASP A 102 -17.22 -19.88 -4.48
CA ASP A 102 -16.26 -19.35 -5.43
C ASP A 102 -15.83 -17.95 -5.02
N LYS A 103 -14.54 -17.77 -4.74
CA LYS A 103 -13.94 -16.51 -4.30
C LYS A 103 -13.49 -15.61 -5.47
N ASN A 104 -13.60 -16.11 -6.70
CA ASN A 104 -13.36 -15.37 -7.94
C ASN A 104 -14.68 -15.21 -8.73
N TYR A 105 -15.82 -15.16 -8.04
CA TYR A 105 -17.15 -15.15 -8.67
C TYR A 105 -17.39 -13.94 -9.58
N TRP A 106 -16.66 -12.85 -9.34
CA TRP A 106 -16.62 -11.64 -10.16
C TRP A 106 -15.31 -10.88 -9.91
N SER A 107 -14.98 -9.93 -10.78
CA SER A 107 -13.65 -9.28 -10.76
C SER A 107 -13.47 -8.33 -9.58
N GLY A 108 -14.50 -7.54 -9.25
CA GLY A 108 -14.45 -6.54 -8.17
C GLY A 108 -14.79 -5.11 -8.59
N VAL A 109 -14.41 -4.15 -7.72
CA VAL A 109 -14.55 -2.72 -8.00
C VAL A 109 -13.18 -2.09 -8.20
N THR A 110 -12.94 -1.52 -9.38
CA THR A 110 -11.68 -0.83 -9.70
C THR A 110 -11.92 0.68 -9.77
N ILE A 111 -11.21 1.43 -8.93
CA ILE A 111 -11.21 2.89 -8.88
C ILE A 111 -9.96 3.39 -9.59
N HIS A 112 -10.13 3.88 -10.81
CA HIS A 112 -9.03 4.41 -11.62
C HIS A 112 -8.63 5.83 -11.19
N GLU A 113 -7.54 6.31 -11.78
CA GLU A 113 -7.11 7.69 -11.66
C GLU A 113 -8.19 8.68 -12.11
N SER A 114 -8.55 9.58 -11.20
CA SER A 114 -9.57 10.60 -11.41
C SER A 114 -9.26 11.87 -10.65
N ASN A 115 -9.69 13.01 -11.21
CA ASN A 115 -9.61 14.30 -10.53
C ASN A 115 -10.79 14.52 -9.56
N ILE A 116 -11.76 13.61 -9.52
CA ILE A 116 -12.90 13.63 -8.62
C ILE A 116 -12.73 12.46 -7.65
N PRO A 117 -12.49 12.69 -6.35
CA PRO A 117 -12.26 11.60 -5.41
C PRO A 117 -13.53 10.75 -5.26
N SER A 118 -13.34 9.45 -5.03
CA SER A 118 -14.42 8.53 -4.67
C SER A 118 -14.52 8.41 -3.15
N SER A 119 -15.72 8.18 -2.63
CA SER A 119 -15.98 8.00 -1.20
C SER A 119 -16.95 6.85 -0.95
N ILE A 120 -16.63 6.02 0.04
CA ILE A 120 -17.47 4.89 0.44
C ILE A 120 -17.77 4.96 1.92
N GLU A 121 -19.06 5.03 2.25
CA GLU A 121 -19.57 4.86 3.60
C GLU A 121 -20.34 3.54 3.65
N PHE A 122 -19.93 2.64 4.55
CA PHE A 122 -20.56 1.38 4.88
C PHE A 122 -20.95 0.48 3.69
N LEU A 123 -19.99 -0.35 3.28
CA LEU A 123 -20.11 -1.24 2.13
C LEU A 123 -19.70 -2.67 2.49
N GLU A 124 -20.56 -3.63 2.14
CA GLU A 124 -20.27 -5.06 2.14
C GLU A 124 -19.91 -5.51 0.72
N ILE A 125 -18.75 -6.15 0.54
CA ILE A 125 -18.33 -6.82 -0.70
C ILE A 125 -18.01 -8.29 -0.38
N SER A 126 -18.48 -9.21 -1.21
CA SER A 126 -18.11 -10.63 -1.07
C SER A 126 -17.83 -11.32 -2.40
N ASN A 127 -16.98 -12.36 -2.33
CA ASN A 127 -16.70 -13.30 -3.43
C ASN A 127 -16.11 -12.65 -4.69
N ALA A 128 -15.48 -11.48 -4.56
CA ALA A 128 -14.75 -10.82 -5.64
C ALA A 128 -13.31 -11.35 -5.72
N GLN A 129 -12.74 -11.50 -6.91
CA GLN A 129 -11.32 -11.78 -7.07
C GLN A 129 -10.47 -10.72 -6.34
N THR A 130 -10.73 -9.43 -6.60
CA THR A 130 -10.21 -8.33 -5.77
C THR A 130 -11.38 -7.53 -5.24
N GLY A 131 -11.52 -7.39 -3.91
CA GLY A 131 -12.65 -6.64 -3.34
C GLY A 131 -12.68 -5.19 -3.85
N LEU A 132 -11.63 -4.43 -3.57
CA LEU A 132 -11.42 -3.08 -4.09
C LEU A 132 -10.01 -2.92 -4.66
N HIS A 133 -9.89 -2.36 -5.86
CA HIS A 133 -8.62 -1.96 -6.46
C HIS A 133 -8.58 -0.43 -6.59
N ILE A 134 -7.71 0.24 -5.83
CA ILE A 134 -7.68 1.70 -5.67
C ILE A 134 -6.43 2.28 -6.32
N ARG A 135 -6.61 3.19 -7.28
CA ARG A 135 -5.52 3.83 -8.04
C ARG A 135 -5.53 5.36 -7.95
N SER A 136 -6.30 5.93 -7.01
CA SER A 136 -6.44 7.38 -6.85
C SER A 136 -6.76 7.78 -5.40
N GLY A 137 -6.77 9.08 -5.13
CA GLY A 137 -7.22 9.62 -3.84
C GLY A 137 -8.61 9.10 -3.48
N PHE A 138 -8.71 8.51 -2.29
CA PHE A 138 -9.87 7.69 -1.91
C PHE A 138 -10.14 7.78 -0.42
N ARG A 139 -11.42 7.74 -0.04
CA ARG A 139 -11.81 7.61 1.36
C ARG A 139 -12.86 6.51 1.51
N ALA A 140 -12.63 5.63 2.48
CA ALA A 140 -13.65 4.68 2.88
C ALA A 140 -13.77 4.56 4.40
N ARG A 141 -15.00 4.32 4.84
CA ARG A 141 -15.33 3.97 6.21
C ARG A 141 -16.34 2.84 6.27
N GLY A 142 -16.12 1.85 7.15
CA GLY A 142 -17.08 0.77 7.38
C GLY A 142 -17.11 -0.26 6.25
N LEU A 143 -15.94 -0.69 5.76
CA LEU A 143 -15.89 -1.73 4.73
C LEU A 143 -15.90 -3.12 5.38
N LEU A 144 -16.78 -3.99 4.90
CA LEU A 144 -16.75 -5.42 5.19
C LEU A 144 -16.45 -6.16 3.88
N ILE A 145 -15.27 -6.77 3.78
CA ILE A 145 -14.81 -7.46 2.56
C ILE A 145 -14.51 -8.91 2.91
N GLU A 146 -15.24 -9.84 2.29
CA GLU A 146 -15.14 -11.26 2.65
C GLU A 146 -14.97 -12.17 1.44
N ASN A 147 -14.28 -13.29 1.65
CA ASN A 147 -14.17 -14.37 0.65
C ASN A 147 -13.57 -13.91 -0.68
N CYS A 148 -12.56 -13.03 -0.68
CA CYS A 148 -11.89 -12.63 -1.92
C CYS A 148 -10.87 -13.66 -2.38
N GLY A 149 -10.69 -13.79 -3.70
CA GLY A 149 -9.77 -14.78 -4.29
C GLY A 149 -8.31 -14.34 -4.23
N SER A 150 -8.00 -13.16 -4.74
CA SER A 150 -6.65 -12.60 -4.81
C SER A 150 -6.35 -11.63 -3.67
N SER A 151 -7.15 -10.58 -3.52
CA SER A 151 -6.91 -9.57 -2.49
C SER A 151 -8.20 -8.98 -1.94
N GLY A 152 -8.24 -8.65 -0.65
CA GLY A 152 -9.35 -7.87 -0.10
C GLY A 152 -9.33 -6.45 -0.67
N ILE A 153 -8.23 -5.73 -0.45
CA ILE A 153 -7.99 -4.39 -1.01
C ILE A 153 -6.61 -4.36 -1.67
N ASN A 154 -6.56 -3.96 -2.93
CA ASN A 154 -5.33 -3.64 -3.67
C ASN A 154 -5.19 -2.12 -3.85
N ILE A 155 -4.01 -1.56 -3.61
CA ILE A 155 -3.70 -0.13 -3.75
C ILE A 155 -2.47 0.07 -4.65
N GLU A 156 -2.69 0.74 -5.77
CA GLU A 156 -1.66 1.07 -6.77
C GLU A 156 -1.87 2.51 -7.28
N SER A 157 -1.58 3.52 -6.43
CA SER A 157 -1.81 4.93 -6.76
C SER A 157 -0.54 5.65 -7.24
N ASP A 158 -0.60 6.23 -8.44
CA ASP A 158 0.46 7.10 -8.99
C ASP A 158 0.40 8.55 -8.52
N SER A 159 -0.70 8.95 -7.86
CA SER A 159 -0.81 10.26 -7.24
C SER A 159 -0.28 10.27 -5.80
N ASN A 160 0.12 11.46 -5.35
CA ASN A 160 0.49 11.71 -3.95
C ASN A 160 -0.74 11.95 -3.04
N ASP A 161 -1.95 11.71 -3.55
CA ASP A 161 -3.18 11.93 -2.78
C ASP A 161 -3.29 10.92 -1.63
N SER A 162 -3.98 11.32 -0.56
CA SER A 162 -4.23 10.47 0.60
C SER A 162 -5.26 9.40 0.28
N ILE A 163 -5.02 8.18 0.73
CA ILE A 163 -6.00 7.10 0.79
C ILE A 163 -6.36 6.86 2.25
N ASP A 164 -7.54 7.32 2.66
CA ASP A 164 -8.02 7.27 4.06
C ASP A 164 -8.98 6.08 4.25
N LEU A 165 -8.55 5.03 4.95
CA LEU A 165 -9.33 3.82 5.21
C LEU A 165 -9.61 3.66 6.70
N LYS A 166 -10.89 3.63 7.08
CA LYS A 166 -11.31 3.57 8.48
C LYS A 166 -12.32 2.47 8.74
N ASN A 167 -12.20 1.77 9.86
CA ASN A 167 -13.17 0.74 10.25
C ASN A 167 -13.35 -0.29 9.12
N ILE A 168 -12.30 -1.06 8.86
CA ILE A 168 -12.22 -2.01 7.75
C ILE A 168 -12.12 -3.42 8.31
N GLU A 169 -12.97 -4.33 7.84
CA GLU A 169 -12.87 -5.74 8.13
C GLU A 169 -12.63 -6.51 6.84
N ILE A 170 -11.55 -7.30 6.80
CA ILE A 170 -11.21 -8.18 5.68
C ILE A 170 -11.08 -9.60 6.22
N SER A 171 -11.91 -10.50 5.70
CA SER A 171 -11.99 -11.87 6.21
C SER A 171 -11.91 -12.93 5.11
N ASN A 172 -11.38 -14.10 5.47
CA ASN A 172 -11.51 -15.33 4.68
C ASN A 172 -11.04 -15.24 3.22
N SER A 173 -10.11 -14.34 2.91
CA SER A 173 -9.57 -14.21 1.53
C SER A 173 -8.53 -15.30 1.24
N ASP A 174 -8.45 -15.79 -0.01
CA ASP A 174 -7.45 -16.78 -0.43
C ASP A 174 -6.06 -16.16 -0.68
N GLY A 175 -5.98 -14.86 -0.99
CA GLY A 175 -4.72 -14.14 -1.03
C GLY A 175 -4.56 -13.11 0.08
N VAL A 176 -4.05 -11.93 -0.27
CA VAL A 176 -3.61 -10.91 0.70
C VAL A 176 -4.80 -10.09 1.21
N GLY A 177 -4.83 -9.74 2.49
CA GLY A 177 -5.86 -8.83 3.03
C GLY A 177 -5.75 -7.42 2.41
N PHE A 178 -4.68 -6.70 2.79
CA PHE A 178 -4.28 -5.44 2.15
C PHE A 178 -3.02 -5.64 1.32
N PHE A 179 -3.10 -5.38 0.02
CA PHE A 179 -1.95 -5.35 -0.87
C PHE A 179 -1.68 -3.91 -1.29
N ILE A 180 -0.60 -3.33 -0.78
CA ILE A 180 -0.22 -1.93 -1.04
C ILE A 180 1.02 -1.95 -1.92
N GLU A 181 0.82 -1.77 -3.22
CA GLU A 181 1.91 -1.68 -4.19
C GLU A 181 2.61 -0.33 -4.09
N ARG A 182 1.82 0.75 -4.08
CA ARG A 182 2.32 2.13 -3.96
C ARG A 182 1.23 3.13 -3.55
N GLY A 183 1.63 4.19 -2.85
CA GLY A 183 0.75 5.30 -2.46
C GLY A 183 0.88 5.71 -0.99
N ASN A 184 0.16 6.77 -0.60
CA ASN A 184 0.09 7.27 0.78
C ASN A 184 -1.20 6.77 1.45
N VAL A 185 -1.09 5.76 2.30
CA VAL A 185 -2.24 5.03 2.85
C VAL A 185 -2.34 5.23 4.36
N PHE A 186 -3.52 5.61 4.83
CA PHE A 186 -3.83 5.76 6.25
C PHE A 186 -4.89 4.74 6.63
N ILE A 187 -4.53 3.78 7.48
CA ILE A 187 -5.41 2.71 7.97
C ILE A 187 -5.66 2.97 9.46
N ASP A 188 -6.92 3.16 9.85
CA ASP A 188 -7.30 3.31 11.25
C ASP A 188 -8.48 2.39 11.56
N TRP A 189 -8.32 1.55 12.57
CA TRP A 189 -9.28 0.48 12.89
C TRP A 189 -9.48 -0.51 11.74
N ALA A 190 -8.46 -1.32 11.42
CA ALA A 190 -8.61 -2.46 10.53
C ALA A 190 -8.55 -3.80 11.27
N HIS A 191 -9.37 -4.76 10.84
CA HIS A 191 -9.37 -6.14 11.31
C HIS A 191 -9.19 -7.08 10.12
N VAL A 192 -8.00 -7.65 9.98
CA VAL A 192 -7.69 -8.59 8.90
C VAL A 192 -7.49 -9.98 9.48
N HIS A 193 -8.33 -10.93 9.08
CA HIS A 193 -8.31 -12.24 9.71
C HIS A 193 -8.71 -13.42 8.84
N HIS A 194 -8.17 -14.59 9.22
CA HIS A 194 -8.49 -15.87 8.57
C HIS A 194 -8.21 -15.90 7.06
N CYS A 195 -7.35 -15.01 6.54
CA CYS A 195 -6.91 -15.05 5.15
C CYS A 195 -5.85 -16.15 4.96
N GLN A 196 -5.80 -16.74 3.77
CA GLN A 196 -4.79 -17.75 3.43
C GLN A 196 -3.44 -17.10 3.10
N GLY A 197 -3.43 -15.89 2.53
CA GLY A 197 -2.21 -15.10 2.29
C GLY A 197 -1.79 -14.26 3.50
N VAL A 198 -0.94 -13.27 3.23
CA VAL A 198 -0.47 -12.30 4.23
C VAL A 198 -1.60 -11.34 4.62
N GLY A 199 -1.65 -10.92 5.89
CA GLY A 199 -2.64 -9.95 6.34
C GLY A 199 -2.46 -8.58 5.66
N ILE A 200 -1.27 -7.98 5.78
CA ILE A 200 -0.92 -6.72 5.10
C ILE A 200 0.43 -6.88 4.41
N VAL A 201 0.47 -6.53 3.13
CA VAL A 201 1.69 -6.36 2.35
C VAL A 201 1.84 -4.87 2.00
N ASN A 202 2.99 -4.29 2.34
CA ASN A 202 3.38 -2.95 1.90
C ASN A 202 4.67 -3.04 1.08
N ASN A 203 4.60 -2.85 -0.23
CA ASN A 203 5.76 -2.90 -1.12
C ASN A 203 6.62 -1.62 -1.02
N ASN A 204 7.79 -1.67 -1.64
CA ASN A 204 8.85 -0.65 -1.58
C ASN A 204 8.41 0.79 -1.93
N LEU A 205 7.34 0.99 -2.71
CA LEU A 205 6.80 2.29 -3.08
C LEU A 205 5.61 2.74 -2.22
N GLY A 206 5.22 1.97 -1.22
CA GLY A 206 4.14 2.30 -0.31
C GLY A 206 4.58 3.04 0.96
N VAL A 207 3.78 4.03 1.36
CA VAL A 207 3.91 4.77 2.61
C VAL A 207 2.62 4.58 3.41
N VAL A 208 2.71 3.92 4.56
CA VAL A 208 1.54 3.44 5.30
C VAL A 208 1.58 3.84 6.77
N ASP A 209 0.51 4.47 7.24
CA ASP A 209 0.29 4.75 8.66
C ASP A 209 -0.86 3.88 9.18
N ILE A 210 -0.57 3.02 10.16
CA ILE A 210 -1.51 2.02 10.69
C ILE A 210 -1.84 2.33 12.16
N LEU A 211 -3.11 2.56 12.46
CA LEU A 211 -3.60 2.86 13.79
C LEU A 211 -4.66 1.83 14.22
N ASN A 212 -4.61 1.42 15.49
CA ASN A 212 -5.67 0.62 16.14
C ASN A 212 -6.07 -0.62 15.33
N THR A 213 -5.11 -1.38 14.81
CA THR A 213 -5.36 -2.46 13.84
C THR A 213 -5.06 -3.84 14.41
N LYS A 214 -5.91 -4.82 14.07
CA LYS A 214 -5.79 -6.24 14.41
C LYS A 214 -5.50 -7.06 13.15
N ILE A 215 -4.47 -7.88 13.20
CA ILE A 215 -4.11 -8.80 12.12
C ILE A 215 -3.92 -10.18 12.74
N ILE A 216 -4.96 -11.01 12.61
CA ILE A 216 -5.04 -12.23 13.42
C ILE A 216 -5.38 -13.47 12.58
N LYS A 217 -4.77 -14.60 12.93
CA LYS A 217 -5.13 -15.92 12.36
C LYS A 217 -5.02 -16.02 10.84
N ASN A 218 -4.15 -15.22 10.20
CA ASN A 218 -3.84 -15.44 8.80
C ASN A 218 -2.91 -16.65 8.66
N LYS A 219 -3.07 -17.43 7.58
CA LYS A 219 -2.29 -18.65 7.37
C LYS A 219 -0.85 -18.35 7.01
N ASP A 220 -0.59 -17.22 6.35
CA ASP A 220 0.75 -16.69 6.15
C ASP A 220 1.10 -15.62 7.20
N ASN A 221 2.03 -14.72 6.90
CA ASN A 221 2.51 -13.67 7.78
C ASN A 221 1.41 -12.67 8.15
N GLY A 222 1.54 -12.05 9.33
CA GLY A 222 0.68 -10.94 9.71
C GLY A 222 0.94 -9.73 8.81
N ILE A 223 2.16 -9.20 8.87
CA ILE A 223 2.60 -8.07 8.03
C ILE A 223 3.88 -8.46 7.27
N ALA A 224 3.93 -8.14 5.98
CA ALA A 224 5.16 -8.10 5.19
C ALA A 224 5.41 -6.66 4.72
N ASN A 225 6.47 -6.02 5.20
CA ASN A 225 6.79 -4.63 4.88
C ASN A 225 8.13 -4.51 4.13
N TYR A 226 8.06 -3.87 2.98
CA TYR A 226 9.17 -3.54 2.09
C TYR A 226 9.29 -2.02 1.84
N GLY A 227 8.30 -1.23 2.25
CA GLY A 227 8.25 0.23 2.10
C GLY A 227 8.39 0.99 3.42
N ASN A 228 7.73 2.16 3.49
CA ASN A 228 7.70 2.98 4.71
C ASN A 228 6.43 2.70 5.50
N MET A 229 6.57 2.29 6.75
CA MET A 229 5.43 1.98 7.62
C MET A 229 5.58 2.58 9.01
N THR A 230 4.55 3.26 9.50
CA THR A 230 4.40 3.57 10.92
C THR A 230 3.18 2.87 11.50
N SER A 231 3.24 2.48 12.76
CA SER A 231 2.09 1.90 13.44
C SER A 231 1.99 2.27 14.91
N TYR A 232 0.75 2.43 15.39
CA TYR A 232 0.43 2.66 16.79
C TYR A 232 -0.73 1.78 17.25
N ASN A 233 -0.56 1.14 18.42
CA ASN A 233 -1.57 0.26 19.02
C ASN A 233 -1.99 -0.87 18.07
N LEU A 234 -1.01 -1.67 17.64
CA LEU A 234 -1.15 -2.74 16.67
C LEU A 234 -1.23 -4.10 17.38
N THR A 235 -2.13 -4.99 16.98
CA THR A 235 -2.15 -6.40 17.42
C THR A 235 -1.86 -7.31 16.23
N VAL A 236 -0.80 -8.12 16.32
CA VAL A 236 -0.46 -9.13 15.30
C VAL A 236 -0.31 -10.50 15.97
N LYS A 237 -1.27 -11.40 15.73
CA LYS A 237 -1.41 -12.61 16.54
C LYS A 237 -1.79 -13.85 15.74
N GLU A 238 -1.28 -15.02 16.13
CA GLU A 238 -1.71 -16.31 15.56
C GLU A 238 -1.50 -16.40 14.03
N ASN A 239 -0.58 -15.61 13.47
CA ASN A 239 -0.15 -15.70 12.07
C ASN A 239 1.04 -16.66 11.93
N ARG A 240 1.61 -16.81 10.73
CA ARG A 240 2.88 -17.56 10.54
C ARG A 240 4.02 -16.82 11.23
N HIS A 241 4.51 -15.74 10.62
CA HIS A 241 5.30 -14.74 11.33
C HIS A 241 4.40 -13.58 11.77
N GLY A 242 4.77 -12.89 12.84
CA GLY A 242 4.13 -11.63 13.20
C GLY A 242 4.39 -10.58 12.12
N MET A 243 5.62 -10.09 12.03
CA MET A 243 6.04 -9.12 11.03
C MET A 243 7.32 -9.57 10.33
N VAL A 244 7.32 -9.50 9.00
CA VAL A 244 8.49 -9.68 8.13
C VAL A 244 8.82 -8.30 7.55
N ILE A 245 10.06 -7.84 7.73
CA ILE A 245 10.51 -6.51 7.32
C ILE A 245 11.78 -6.66 6.50
N SER A 246 11.81 -6.14 5.27
CA SER A 246 12.99 -6.21 4.40
C SER A 246 13.16 -4.96 3.54
N SER A 247 14.35 -4.36 3.48
CA SER A 247 14.61 -3.09 2.77
C SER A 247 13.68 -1.92 3.14
N ALA A 248 13.14 -1.92 4.35
CA ALA A 248 12.03 -1.06 4.73
C ALA A 248 12.37 -0.09 5.86
N ILE A 249 11.65 1.03 5.94
CA ILE A 249 11.61 1.88 7.14
C ILE A 249 10.37 1.51 7.94
N THR A 250 10.54 1.08 9.18
CA THR A 250 9.42 0.66 10.04
C THR A 250 9.49 1.28 11.42
N VAL A 251 8.38 1.89 11.85
CA VAL A 251 8.19 2.36 13.23
C VAL A 251 6.98 1.67 13.85
N VAL A 252 7.16 0.98 14.99
CA VAL A 252 6.06 0.34 15.72
C VAL A 252 6.03 0.85 17.15
N THR A 253 4.87 1.36 17.58
CA THR A 253 4.63 1.82 18.95
C THR A 253 3.42 1.10 19.54
N LYS A 254 3.52 0.58 20.76
CA LYS A 254 2.41 -0.17 21.39
C LYS A 254 1.92 -1.36 20.56
N GLY A 255 2.85 -2.07 19.93
CA GLY A 255 2.57 -3.34 19.26
C GLY A 255 2.39 -4.47 20.26
N SER A 256 1.44 -5.37 20.01
CA SER A 256 1.31 -6.67 20.66
C SER A 256 1.48 -7.76 19.60
N ILE A 257 2.68 -8.33 19.53
CA ILE A 257 3.04 -9.35 18.54
C ILE A 257 3.18 -10.68 19.27
N SER A 258 2.14 -11.52 19.23
CA SER A 258 2.10 -12.69 20.09
C SER A 258 1.52 -13.94 19.48
N ASP A 259 1.89 -15.08 20.06
CA ASP A 259 1.28 -16.38 19.74
C ASP A 259 1.33 -16.73 18.23
N ASN A 260 2.30 -16.18 17.48
CA ASN A 260 2.50 -16.53 16.08
C ASN A 260 3.19 -17.90 15.98
N ARG A 261 2.91 -18.64 14.90
CA ARG A 261 3.40 -20.01 14.67
C ARG A 261 4.91 -20.07 14.41
N SER A 262 5.54 -18.96 14.06
CA SER A 262 6.98 -18.86 13.83
C SER A 262 7.50 -17.66 14.61
N ASN A 263 8.31 -16.79 14.00
CA ASN A 263 8.87 -15.64 14.70
C ASN A 263 7.83 -14.55 14.96
N GLY A 264 8.02 -13.79 16.04
CA GLY A 264 7.36 -12.50 16.24
C GLY A 264 7.81 -11.50 15.18
N LEU A 265 9.12 -11.25 15.12
CA LEU A 265 9.75 -10.32 14.18
C LEU A 265 10.82 -11.05 13.36
N LEU A 266 10.78 -10.91 12.03
CA LEU A 266 11.85 -11.29 11.10
C LEU A 266 12.27 -10.03 10.34
N ILE A 267 13.49 -9.56 10.56
CA ILE A 267 13.97 -8.28 10.00
C ILE A 267 15.24 -8.52 9.19
N GLY A 268 15.25 -8.11 7.94
CA GLY A 268 16.40 -8.29 7.05
C GLY A 268 16.67 -7.12 6.09
N GLY A 269 17.70 -7.28 5.28
CA GLY A 269 18.18 -6.29 4.32
C GLY A 269 18.62 -4.98 4.99
N SER A 270 18.82 -3.92 4.19
CA SER A 270 19.17 -2.57 4.68
C SER A 270 18.00 -1.86 5.39
N SER A 271 17.14 -2.59 6.10
CA SER A 271 15.98 -2.04 6.81
C SER A 271 16.41 -1.12 7.95
N ASN A 272 15.59 -0.09 8.22
CA ASN A 272 15.72 0.78 9.38
C ASN A 272 14.47 0.66 10.25
N VAL A 273 14.61 -0.02 11.39
CA VAL A 273 13.48 -0.39 12.24
C VAL A 273 13.60 0.21 13.63
N ASN A 274 12.55 0.90 14.07
CA ASN A 274 12.41 1.40 15.43
C ASN A 274 11.14 0.84 16.08
N ILE A 275 11.27 0.05 17.14
CA ILE A 275 10.14 -0.49 17.90
C ILE A 275 10.23 0.01 19.33
N GLU A 276 9.18 0.69 19.80
CA GLU A 276 9.13 1.23 21.15
C GLU A 276 7.86 0.77 21.87
N SER A 277 7.97 0.56 23.19
CA SER A 277 6.82 0.28 24.05
C SER A 277 5.94 -0.82 23.46
N SER A 278 6.52 -1.95 23.09
CA SER A 278 5.79 -3.05 22.44
C SER A 278 6.00 -4.36 23.19
N THR A 279 5.10 -5.32 23.01
CA THR A 279 5.16 -6.63 23.65
C THR A 279 5.23 -7.71 22.58
N ILE A 280 6.35 -8.44 22.58
CA ILE A 280 6.61 -9.60 21.75
C ILE A 280 6.60 -10.80 22.69
N LYS A 281 5.59 -11.68 22.60
CA LYS A 281 5.45 -12.78 23.57
C LYS A 281 4.88 -14.06 23.00
N ASN A 282 5.22 -15.18 23.60
CA ASN A 282 4.66 -16.51 23.28
C ASN A 282 4.70 -16.88 21.80
N ASN A 283 5.57 -16.26 20.99
CA ASN A 283 5.75 -16.72 19.61
C ASN A 283 6.45 -18.08 19.65
N GLN A 284 6.04 -19.00 18.78
CA GLN A 284 6.56 -20.37 18.81
C GLN A 284 8.02 -20.43 18.34
N GLY A 285 8.43 -19.52 17.45
CA GLY A 285 9.81 -19.27 17.03
C GLY A 285 10.52 -18.19 17.86
N TYR A 286 11.39 -17.40 17.22
CA TYR A 286 12.10 -16.29 17.86
C TYR A 286 11.16 -15.11 18.13
N GLY A 287 11.36 -14.38 19.22
CA GLY A 287 10.79 -13.04 19.38
C GLY A 287 11.33 -12.09 18.30
N LEU A 288 12.64 -12.12 18.05
CA LEU A 288 13.31 -11.35 17.00
C LEU A 288 14.35 -12.21 16.26
N GLU A 289 14.24 -12.33 14.94
CA GLU A 289 15.25 -12.91 14.06
C GLU A 289 15.75 -11.84 13.08
N LEU A 290 17.07 -11.62 13.05
CA LEU A 290 17.73 -10.68 12.12
C LEU A 290 18.48 -11.43 11.02
N THR A 291 18.51 -10.90 9.80
CA THR A 291 19.20 -11.51 8.67
C THR A 291 19.83 -10.48 7.73
N ASP A 292 20.94 -10.82 7.07
CA ASP A 292 21.54 -10.03 6.00
C ASP A 292 20.83 -10.23 4.65
N TRP A 293 19.85 -11.13 4.58
CA TRP A 293 19.06 -11.39 3.39
C TRP A 293 18.01 -10.32 3.15
N VAL A 294 17.81 -9.99 1.89
CA VAL A 294 16.93 -8.93 1.42
C VAL A 294 15.93 -9.47 0.41
N GLN A 295 14.72 -8.95 0.50
CA GLN A 295 13.65 -9.10 -0.47
C GLN A 295 13.15 -7.68 -0.79
N GLU A 296 13.16 -7.30 -2.07
CA GLU A 296 12.85 -5.91 -2.49
C GLU A 296 11.35 -5.61 -2.45
N ASP A 297 10.52 -6.60 -2.78
CA ASP A 297 9.06 -6.56 -2.70
C ASP A 297 8.50 -7.96 -2.49
N TYR A 298 7.18 -8.07 -2.31
CA TYR A 298 6.50 -9.34 -2.04
C TYR A 298 6.74 -10.45 -3.08
N PHE A 299 7.00 -10.10 -4.35
CA PHE A 299 7.19 -11.06 -5.43
C PHE A 299 8.66 -11.39 -5.68
N SER A 300 9.58 -10.62 -5.11
CA SER A 300 11.01 -10.78 -5.29
C SER A 300 11.56 -12.01 -4.58
N PHE A 301 12.61 -12.62 -5.15
CA PHE A 301 13.36 -13.65 -4.46
C PHE A 301 14.24 -13.05 -3.36
N TRP A 302 14.51 -13.83 -2.31
CA TRP A 302 15.50 -13.47 -1.31
C TRP A 302 16.90 -13.54 -1.90
N ILE A 303 17.67 -12.46 -1.73
CA ILE A 303 19.08 -12.39 -2.11
C ILE A 303 19.91 -11.91 -0.92
N LYS A 304 21.22 -12.18 -0.91
CA LYS A 304 22.10 -11.67 0.14
C LYS A 304 22.29 -10.16 -0.04
N GLY A 305 22.04 -9.39 1.03
CA GLY A 305 22.13 -7.94 1.06
C GLY A 305 23.00 -7.43 2.20
N GLU A 306 22.72 -6.21 2.64
CA GLU A 306 23.37 -5.62 3.81
C GLU A 306 22.60 -5.91 5.10
N SER A 307 23.24 -5.66 6.24
CA SER A 307 22.64 -5.86 7.56
C SER A 307 21.66 -4.73 7.92
N PRO A 308 20.57 -5.04 8.64
CA PRO A 308 19.60 -4.03 9.06
C PRO A 308 20.14 -3.16 10.21
N ALA A 309 19.59 -1.95 10.34
CA ALA A 309 19.71 -1.11 11.51
C ALA A 309 18.42 -1.23 12.35
N VAL A 310 18.55 -1.67 13.61
CA VAL A 310 17.38 -1.98 14.44
C VAL A 310 17.55 -1.39 15.83
N LYS A 311 16.58 -0.58 16.24
CA LYS A 311 16.44 -0.08 17.61
C LYS A 311 15.14 -0.61 18.20
N ILE A 312 15.25 -1.36 19.31
CA ILE A 312 14.08 -1.77 20.09
C ILE A 312 14.30 -1.33 21.53
N GLY A 313 13.37 -0.56 22.08
CA GLY A 313 13.47 -0.04 23.45
C GLY A 313 12.14 -0.05 24.19
N ARG A 314 12.20 -0.05 25.52
CA ARG A 314 11.03 -0.04 26.42
C ARG A 314 10.01 -1.12 26.10
N SER A 315 10.45 -2.24 25.55
CA SER A 315 9.59 -3.31 25.05
C SER A 315 9.74 -4.56 25.91
N ASN A 316 8.75 -5.45 25.82
CA ASN A 316 8.68 -6.70 26.56
C ASN A 316 8.92 -7.88 25.62
N PHE A 317 9.93 -8.70 25.89
CA PHE A 317 10.15 -10.01 25.27
C PHE A 317 9.86 -11.08 26.31
N ILE A 318 8.78 -11.85 26.13
CA ILE A 318 8.28 -12.77 27.17
C ILE A 318 7.96 -14.13 26.58
N ASP A 319 8.70 -15.15 27.02
CA ASP A 319 8.45 -16.56 26.70
C ASP A 319 8.28 -16.83 25.20
N ASN A 320 9.03 -16.13 24.34
CA ASN A 320 9.12 -16.48 22.93
C ASN A 320 10.04 -17.70 22.82
N HIS A 321 9.45 -18.88 23.03
CA HIS A 321 10.03 -20.21 22.85
C HIS A 321 9.11 -21.24 23.50
N LYS A 322 8.26 -21.89 22.69
CA LYS A 322 7.53 -23.09 23.11
C LYS A 322 7.43 -24.04 21.94
N THR A 323 8.31 -25.05 21.94
CA THR A 323 8.34 -26.20 21.02
C THR A 323 8.70 -25.88 19.59
N THR A 324 9.26 -26.87 18.91
CA THR A 324 9.84 -26.71 17.58
C THR A 324 8.73 -26.59 16.53
N VAL A 325 8.54 -25.44 15.89
CA VAL A 325 7.62 -25.35 14.75
C VAL A 325 8.38 -25.66 13.47
N LEU A 326 8.02 -26.78 12.88
CA LEU A 326 8.42 -27.12 11.52
C LEU A 326 7.56 -26.29 10.57
N ASP A 327 8.21 -25.53 9.70
CA ASP A 327 7.56 -24.89 8.57
C ASP A 327 7.02 -25.98 7.64
N GLU A 328 5.70 -26.13 7.60
CA GLU A 328 5.06 -27.11 6.71
C GLU A 328 5.19 -26.72 5.24
N HIS A 329 5.61 -25.48 4.94
CA HIS A 329 5.94 -25.05 3.59
C HIS A 329 7.25 -25.70 3.13
N ARG A 330 7.19 -26.37 1.98
CA ARG A 330 8.35 -26.96 1.32
C ARG A 330 8.89 -25.97 0.31
N TYR A 331 10.15 -25.58 0.50
CA TYR A 331 10.81 -24.71 -0.45
C TYR A 331 11.49 -25.57 -1.51
N GLU A 332 11.08 -25.38 -2.75
CA GLU A 332 11.72 -25.97 -3.92
C GLU A 332 12.73 -24.97 -4.48
N ASN A 333 13.88 -25.47 -4.95
CA ASN A 333 14.88 -24.64 -5.63
C ASN A 333 15.32 -23.40 -4.84
N ILE A 334 15.40 -23.47 -3.50
CA ILE A 334 16.06 -22.41 -2.68
C ILE A 334 17.47 -22.14 -3.23
N TRP A 335 18.06 -23.18 -3.80
CA TRP A 335 19.31 -23.15 -4.55
C TRP A 335 19.01 -23.65 -5.97
N GLY A 336 19.61 -23.03 -6.99
CA GLY A 336 19.58 -23.62 -8.34
C GLY A 336 20.15 -25.05 -8.34
N ASN A 337 19.82 -25.83 -9.36
CA ASN A 337 20.25 -27.23 -9.52
C ASN A 337 21.74 -27.41 -9.18
N TRP A 338 22.08 -28.54 -8.55
CA TRP A 338 23.48 -28.91 -8.38
C TRP A 338 24.05 -29.43 -9.70
N GLU A 339 24.43 -28.49 -10.56
CA GLU A 339 25.17 -28.75 -11.79
C GLU A 339 26.58 -28.18 -11.62
N GLY A 340 27.62 -29.02 -11.65
CA GLY A 340 28.97 -28.47 -11.77
C GLY A 340 30.17 -29.25 -11.23
N VAL A 341 30.02 -30.47 -10.70
CA VAL A 341 31.20 -31.28 -10.35
C VAL A 341 31.41 -32.35 -11.41
N GLU A 342 32.38 -32.09 -12.29
CA GLU A 342 32.81 -33.02 -13.34
C GLU A 342 33.96 -33.90 -12.82
N TYR A 343 33.79 -35.21 -12.82
CA TYR A 343 34.87 -36.13 -12.47
C TYR A 343 35.66 -36.55 -13.72
N THR A 344 36.98 -36.39 -13.67
CA THR A 344 37.92 -36.96 -14.65
C THR A 344 39.12 -37.55 -13.90
N GLY A 345 39.59 -38.74 -14.28
CA GLY A 345 40.73 -39.39 -13.62
C GLY A 345 40.88 -40.88 -13.97
N ASP A 346 42.08 -41.43 -13.75
CA ASP A 346 42.40 -42.83 -14.09
C ASP A 346 42.50 -43.69 -12.82
N GLY A 347 41.54 -44.58 -12.61
CA GLY A 347 41.67 -45.69 -11.67
C GLY A 347 40.93 -45.54 -10.34
N TRP A 348 41.40 -46.30 -9.35
CA TRP A 348 40.79 -46.35 -8.01
C TRP A 348 41.25 -45.17 -7.16
N ILE A 349 40.30 -44.48 -6.54
CA ILE A 349 40.52 -43.39 -5.61
C ILE A 349 39.98 -43.81 -4.24
N GLU A 350 40.80 -43.67 -3.21
CA GLU A 350 40.43 -43.90 -1.82
C GLU A 350 40.14 -42.56 -1.12
N ASN A 351 39.11 -42.54 -0.27
CA ASN A 351 38.73 -41.40 0.58
C ASN A 351 38.46 -40.08 -0.16
N TRP A 352 37.73 -40.14 -1.27
CA TRP A 352 37.37 -38.95 -2.04
C TRP A 352 36.22 -38.16 -1.38
N GLU A 353 36.29 -36.83 -1.42
CA GLU A 353 35.36 -35.90 -0.77
C GLU A 353 35.16 -34.63 -1.59
N GLU A 354 33.93 -34.12 -1.64
CA GLU A 354 33.60 -32.78 -2.14
C GLU A 354 32.74 -32.01 -1.12
N GLN A 355 32.96 -30.70 -1.04
CA GLN A 355 32.32 -29.81 -0.09
C GLN A 355 31.73 -28.59 -0.79
N ILE A 356 30.43 -28.37 -0.63
CA ILE A 356 29.74 -27.22 -1.20
C ILE A 356 29.01 -26.47 -0.10
N TYR A 357 29.26 -25.16 -0.05
CA TYR A 357 28.47 -24.28 0.80
C TYR A 357 27.27 -23.74 0.06
N ARG A 358 26.15 -23.70 0.77
CA ARG A 358 24.91 -23.09 0.32
C ARG A 358 24.31 -22.23 1.41
N GLU A 359 23.85 -21.04 1.05
CA GLU A 359 23.26 -20.09 1.98
C GLU A 359 21.73 -20.08 1.80
N VAL A 360 20.98 -19.98 2.88
CA VAL A 360 19.51 -19.84 2.92
C VAL A 360 19.13 -18.58 3.67
N PRO A 361 17.98 -17.97 3.38
CA PRO A 361 17.59 -16.72 4.00
C PRO A 361 17.24 -16.80 5.49
N PHE A 362 16.79 -17.96 5.99
CA PHE A 362 16.30 -18.07 7.36
C PHE A 362 16.32 -19.51 7.91
N GLY A 363 16.30 -19.60 9.25
CA GLY A 363 15.94 -20.81 9.98
C GLY A 363 17.03 -21.88 10.10
N ARG A 364 16.76 -22.85 10.97
CA ARG A 364 17.50 -24.12 11.02
C ARG A 364 16.82 -25.07 10.04
N ILE A 365 17.55 -25.86 9.26
CA ILE A 365 16.91 -26.93 8.48
C ILE A 365 16.28 -27.94 9.45
N GLY A 366 14.96 -28.11 9.34
CA GLY A 366 14.16 -29.06 10.11
C GLY A 366 13.82 -30.32 9.32
N TRP A 367 13.90 -30.28 7.99
CA TRP A 367 13.64 -31.41 7.12
C TRP A 367 14.45 -31.28 5.82
N ILE A 368 14.92 -32.41 5.28
CA ILE A 368 15.67 -32.47 4.02
C ILE A 368 15.10 -33.59 3.15
N GLY A 369 14.83 -33.26 1.88
CA GLY A 369 14.52 -34.23 0.82
C GLY A 369 15.25 -33.86 -0.46
N PHE A 370 15.54 -34.85 -1.30
CA PHE A 370 16.22 -34.64 -2.59
C PHE A 370 15.92 -35.79 -3.55
N GLN A 371 15.99 -35.52 -4.85
CA GLN A 371 16.06 -36.55 -5.88
C GLN A 371 17.52 -36.71 -6.32
N TYR A 372 18.02 -37.93 -6.43
CA TYR A 372 19.42 -38.20 -6.80
C TYR A 372 19.52 -39.09 -8.03
N ASN A 373 20.33 -38.66 -9.00
CA ASN A 373 20.68 -39.44 -10.18
C ASN A 373 22.19 -39.75 -10.19
N SER A 374 22.54 -41.03 -10.13
CA SER A 374 23.93 -41.51 -10.15
C SER A 374 24.51 -41.75 -11.56
N ASN A 375 23.72 -41.60 -12.63
CA ASN A 375 24.00 -42.30 -13.89
C ASN A 375 23.98 -41.42 -15.15
N ASN A 376 24.73 -40.31 -15.15
CA ASN A 376 25.01 -39.57 -16.40
C ASN A 376 26.31 -40.02 -17.11
N GLY A 377 26.90 -41.15 -16.70
CA GLY A 377 27.88 -41.88 -17.51
C GLY A 377 27.12 -42.72 -18.52
N GLY A 378 27.35 -42.51 -19.83
CA GLY A 378 26.57 -43.08 -20.92
C GLY A 378 26.31 -44.60 -20.87
N SER A 379 25.46 -45.07 -21.78
CA SER A 379 24.88 -46.43 -21.89
C SER A 379 25.86 -47.63 -21.97
N GLU A 380 27.15 -47.46 -21.68
CA GLU A 380 28.19 -48.47 -21.79
C GLU A 380 28.70 -49.03 -20.45
N PHE A 381 28.15 -48.63 -19.30
CA PHE A 381 28.37 -49.34 -18.02
C PHE A 381 27.57 -50.66 -17.96
N SER A 382 27.87 -51.55 -18.90
CA SER A 382 27.46 -52.95 -18.91
C SER A 382 28.43 -53.75 -18.04
N TRP A 383 27.93 -54.16 -16.87
CA TRP A 383 28.38 -55.36 -16.13
C TRP A 383 29.87 -55.43 -15.77
N GLN A 384 30.20 -55.05 -14.54
CA GLN A 384 31.12 -55.88 -13.76
C GLN A 384 30.37 -56.50 -12.58
N PRO A 385 30.43 -57.83 -12.40
CA PRO A 385 29.90 -58.48 -11.20
C PRO A 385 30.62 -57.89 -9.99
N CYS A 386 29.91 -57.67 -8.87
CA CYS A 386 30.52 -57.24 -7.60
C CYS A 386 31.60 -58.26 -7.19
N THR A 387 32.83 -58.14 -7.69
CA THR A 387 33.99 -58.96 -7.30
C THR A 387 34.54 -58.38 -6.02
N GLY A 388 33.78 -58.52 -4.93
CA GLY A 388 34.19 -58.23 -3.56
C GLY A 388 34.52 -56.78 -3.20
N ASN A 389 34.74 -55.87 -4.16
CA ASN A 389 35.27 -54.53 -3.91
C ASN A 389 34.58 -53.40 -4.72
N SER A 390 33.46 -53.66 -5.41
CA SER A 390 32.87 -52.71 -6.35
C SER A 390 31.51 -52.13 -5.92
N VAL A 391 31.42 -50.80 -6.05
CA VAL A 391 30.26 -49.87 -5.95
C VAL A 391 29.92 -49.33 -4.55
N TRP A 392 30.21 -48.04 -4.33
CA TRP A 392 29.97 -47.27 -3.11
C TRP A 392 28.84 -46.26 -3.30
N SER A 393 28.15 -45.96 -2.20
CA SER A 393 27.05 -44.99 -2.14
C SER A 393 27.55 -43.70 -1.44
N PRO A 394 27.14 -42.49 -1.89
CA PRO A 394 27.56 -41.26 -1.23
C PRO A 394 27.00 -41.19 0.20
N ILE A 395 27.84 -40.86 1.19
CA ILE A 395 27.32 -40.31 2.44
C ILE A 395 27.12 -38.82 2.21
N PHE A 396 25.87 -38.38 2.27
CA PHE A 396 25.50 -36.97 2.28
C PHE A 396 25.46 -36.46 3.70
N GLU A 397 26.44 -35.66 4.07
CA GLU A 397 26.54 -35.04 5.37
C GLU A 397 26.16 -33.55 5.24
N VAL A 398 25.15 -33.13 5.99
CA VAL A 398 24.75 -31.71 6.06
C VAL A 398 25.23 -31.14 7.39
N LYS A 399 26.05 -30.10 7.34
CA LYS A 399 26.52 -29.36 8.52
C LYS A 399 26.01 -27.94 8.51
N ASN A 400 25.77 -27.38 9.70
CA ASN A 400 25.60 -25.93 9.84
C ASN A 400 26.95 -25.19 9.70
N SER A 401 26.93 -23.86 9.80
CA SER A 401 28.14 -23.03 9.74
C SER A 401 29.18 -23.31 10.81
N ARG A 402 28.79 -23.93 11.92
CA ARG A 402 29.70 -24.35 13.00
C ARG A 402 30.25 -25.75 12.77
N TYR A 403 30.09 -26.31 11.56
CA TYR A 403 30.46 -27.68 11.19
C TYR A 403 29.80 -28.75 12.07
N GLN A 404 28.71 -28.42 12.76
CA GLN A 404 27.94 -29.41 13.51
C GLN A 404 27.09 -30.18 12.50
N THR A 405 27.25 -31.50 12.47
CA THR A 405 26.43 -32.33 11.57
C THR A 405 24.96 -32.32 11.99
N LEU A 406 24.10 -31.88 11.09
CA LEU A 406 22.65 -31.80 11.26
C LEU A 406 22.00 -33.12 10.89
N THR A 407 22.43 -33.70 9.77
CA THR A 407 21.99 -35.02 9.32
C THR A 407 23.05 -35.72 8.47
N TYR A 408 23.03 -37.05 8.47
CA TYR A 408 23.79 -37.90 7.56
C TYR A 408 22.80 -38.77 6.80
N LEU A 409 23.00 -38.88 5.49
CA LEU A 409 22.23 -39.71 4.60
C LEU A 409 23.17 -40.77 3.98
N PRO A 410 23.25 -42.00 4.53
CA PRO A 410 23.82 -43.16 3.86
C PRO A 410 23.00 -43.46 2.62
N ALA A 411 23.65 -43.58 1.47
CA ALA A 411 22.96 -43.93 0.25
C ALA A 411 22.64 -45.45 0.17
N PRO A 412 21.60 -45.84 -0.59
CA PRO A 412 20.93 -47.14 -0.42
C PRO A 412 21.58 -48.36 -1.11
N PHE A 413 22.86 -48.33 -1.48
CA PHE A 413 23.49 -49.49 -2.15
C PHE A 413 24.45 -50.25 -1.21
N GLN A 414 23.97 -51.35 -0.65
CA GLN A 414 24.79 -52.55 -0.47
C GLN A 414 24.53 -53.45 -1.68
N CYS A 415 25.57 -54.04 -2.29
CA CYS A 415 25.41 -55.10 -3.31
C CYS A 415 24.65 -56.30 -2.67
N SER A 416 23.33 -56.27 -2.69
CA SER A 416 22.47 -57.45 -2.55
C SER A 416 21.69 -57.58 -3.86
N TRP A 417 22.35 -58.27 -4.80
CA TRP A 417 21.86 -58.81 -6.07
C TRP A 417 20.36 -58.60 -6.37
N ASN A 418 20.02 -57.59 -7.19
CA ASN A 418 18.68 -57.44 -7.78
C ASN A 418 18.72 -57.82 -9.28
N PRO A 419 18.17 -58.97 -9.69
CA PRO A 419 18.26 -59.48 -11.06
C PRO A 419 17.35 -58.77 -12.07
N LEU A 420 16.66 -57.67 -11.71
CA LEU A 420 15.79 -56.91 -12.62
C LEU A 420 16.46 -55.66 -13.24
N ALA A 421 17.75 -55.44 -13.02
CA ALA A 421 18.51 -54.28 -13.52
C ALA A 421 18.86 -54.34 -15.03
N GLY A 422 17.88 -54.62 -15.88
CA GLY A 422 18.03 -54.63 -17.35
C GLY A 422 17.02 -53.76 -18.11
N LYS A 423 16.06 -53.11 -17.43
CA LYS A 423 14.99 -52.37 -18.13
C LYS A 423 14.75 -50.93 -17.67
N HIS A 424 15.48 -50.45 -16.68
CA HIS A 424 15.22 -49.16 -16.01
C HIS A 424 16.49 -48.39 -15.58
N SER A 425 17.62 -48.51 -16.28
CA SER A 425 18.88 -47.83 -15.90
C SER A 425 18.93 -46.31 -16.11
N ASN A 426 17.84 -45.72 -16.65
CA ASN A 426 17.69 -44.29 -16.91
C ASN A 426 16.48 -43.70 -16.13
N THR A 427 16.02 -44.39 -15.08
CA THR A 427 14.80 -44.01 -14.36
C THR A 427 15.19 -43.31 -13.08
N TRP A 428 14.71 -42.07 -12.90
CA TRP A 428 14.77 -41.36 -11.63
C TRP A 428 14.18 -42.25 -10.54
N ILE A 429 14.93 -42.46 -9.46
CA ILE A 429 14.36 -43.04 -8.24
C ILE A 429 13.91 -41.86 -7.40
N GLU A 430 12.59 -41.68 -7.32
CA GLU A 430 11.99 -40.73 -6.41
C GLU A 430 12.12 -41.31 -4.99
N TYR A 431 13.05 -40.78 -4.21
CA TYR A 431 13.22 -41.16 -2.80
C TYR A 431 12.23 -40.40 -1.93
N SER A 432 10.94 -40.54 -2.22
CA SER A 432 9.85 -39.96 -1.42
C SER A 432 9.76 -40.57 -0.02
N ASP A 433 10.29 -41.78 0.16
CA ASP A 433 10.08 -42.59 1.36
C ASP A 433 11.27 -42.60 2.34
N TYR A 434 12.39 -41.96 1.99
CA TYR A 434 13.60 -41.85 2.82
C TYR A 434 13.85 -40.41 3.31
N THR A 435 12.77 -39.70 3.63
CA THR A 435 12.80 -38.33 4.15
C THR A 435 12.95 -38.36 5.67
N GLY A 436 13.92 -37.63 6.23
CA GLY A 436 14.09 -37.49 7.67
C GLY A 436 13.57 -36.15 8.16
N SER A 437 12.63 -36.16 9.11
CA SER A 437 12.28 -34.99 9.91
C SER A 437 13.28 -34.89 11.07
N ILE A 438 13.95 -33.75 11.18
CA ILE A 438 14.76 -33.35 12.35
C ILE A 438 13.77 -32.71 13.33
N ASP A 439 12.85 -33.52 13.87
CA ASP A 439 11.95 -33.07 14.94
C ASP A 439 12.42 -33.55 16.32
N ASN A 440 11.80 -32.98 17.35
CA ASN A 440 12.11 -33.23 18.75
C ASN A 440 11.40 -34.49 19.30
N THR A 441 10.89 -35.37 18.44
CA THR A 441 10.25 -36.62 18.86
C THR A 441 11.29 -37.73 18.86
N ASP A 442 11.62 -38.21 20.06
CA ASP A 442 12.65 -39.22 20.35
C ASP A 442 12.36 -40.62 19.77
N ILE A 443 11.88 -40.77 18.53
CA ILE A 443 11.70 -42.07 17.88
C ILE A 443 11.99 -42.02 16.37
N TYR A 444 13.23 -42.33 16.00
CA TYR A 444 13.59 -42.83 14.67
C TYR A 444 14.43 -44.10 14.86
N SER A 445 13.89 -45.27 14.54
CA SER A 445 14.68 -46.51 14.60
C SER A 445 15.68 -46.56 13.44
N ASP A 446 16.95 -46.56 13.85
CA ASP A 446 18.23 -46.70 13.13
C ASP A 446 18.80 -45.50 12.36
N TRP A 447 18.65 -44.27 12.91
CA TRP A 447 19.36 -43.05 12.49
C TRP A 447 19.63 -42.14 13.72
N SER A 448 20.67 -42.40 14.50
CA SER A 448 20.87 -41.71 15.78
C SER A 448 21.45 -40.30 15.60
N ILE A 449 20.60 -39.26 15.72
CA ILE A 449 21.03 -37.87 15.99
C ILE A 449 20.27 -37.38 17.21
N THR A 450 20.89 -37.49 18.39
CA THR A 450 20.51 -36.73 19.58
C THR A 450 21.25 -35.40 19.54
N LYS A 451 20.62 -34.35 18.99
CA LYS A 451 21.16 -32.98 19.09
C LYS A 451 20.11 -32.01 19.60
N GLU A 452 19.79 -32.14 20.88
CA GLU A 452 19.32 -31.01 21.69
C GLU A 452 20.36 -29.88 21.52
N ASN A 453 19.95 -28.69 21.06
CA ASN A 453 20.80 -27.51 20.79
C ASN A 453 21.56 -27.46 19.45
N LEU A 454 20.99 -27.91 18.34
CA LEU A 454 21.44 -27.39 17.04
C LEU A 454 21.35 -25.86 17.08
N LEU A 455 22.31 -25.16 16.49
CA LEU A 455 22.24 -23.70 16.36
C LEU A 455 21.72 -23.36 14.96
N SER A 456 20.87 -22.35 14.88
CA SER A 456 20.25 -21.94 13.63
C SER A 456 21.29 -21.39 12.66
N SER A 457 21.03 -21.54 11.37
CA SER A 457 22.08 -21.58 10.36
C SER A 457 21.62 -20.97 9.02
N ASN A 458 22.17 -19.85 8.56
CA ASN A 458 21.90 -19.33 7.21
C ASN A 458 22.88 -19.86 6.15
N ARG A 459 23.89 -20.66 6.53
CA ARG A 459 24.84 -21.33 5.61
C ARG A 459 25.07 -22.76 6.02
N TYR A 460 24.88 -23.67 5.08
CA TYR A 460 25.04 -25.09 5.25
C TYR A 460 26.17 -25.60 4.37
N LEU A 461 26.95 -26.52 4.93
CA LEU A 461 27.93 -27.30 4.18
C LEU A 461 27.27 -28.64 3.82
N LEU A 462 27.11 -28.86 2.53
CA LEU A 462 26.81 -30.16 1.96
C LEU A 462 28.14 -30.84 1.65
N ARG A 463 28.43 -31.91 2.38
CA ARG A 463 29.60 -32.75 2.16
C ARG A 463 29.16 -34.06 1.54
N GLN A 464 29.76 -34.40 0.41
CA GLN A 464 29.62 -35.70 -0.22
C GLN A 464 30.94 -36.45 -0.07
N TYR A 465 30.89 -37.69 0.41
CA TYR A 465 32.10 -38.49 0.65
C TYR A 465 31.92 -39.94 0.18
N PHE A 466 32.98 -40.50 -0.40
CA PHE A 466 33.10 -41.91 -0.77
C PHE A 466 34.44 -42.49 -0.29
N HIS A 467 34.41 -43.66 0.35
CA HIS A 467 35.62 -44.28 0.90
C HIS A 467 36.48 -44.98 -0.19
N TYR A 468 35.86 -45.57 -1.21
CA TYR A 468 36.56 -46.05 -2.42
C TYR A 468 35.68 -45.80 -3.67
N ALA A 469 36.25 -45.25 -4.74
CA ALA A 469 35.53 -44.98 -5.99
C ALA A 469 36.43 -45.30 -7.20
N TYR A 470 35.84 -45.80 -8.30
CA TYR A 470 36.55 -46.02 -9.56
C TYR A 470 36.16 -44.94 -10.57
N ILE A 471 37.14 -44.18 -11.06
CA ILE A 471 36.93 -43.15 -12.09
C ILE A 471 37.40 -43.69 -13.45
N PRO A 472 36.56 -43.65 -14.50
CA PRO A 472 36.95 -44.12 -15.84
C PRO A 472 38.01 -43.20 -16.45
N GLY A 473 39.03 -43.80 -17.08
CA GLY A 473 40.24 -43.09 -17.49
C GLY A 473 40.07 -42.03 -18.59
N GLN A 474 41.09 -41.17 -18.75
CA GLN A 474 41.16 -40.01 -19.64
C GLN A 474 40.81 -40.32 -21.11
N ASP A 475 41.08 -41.54 -21.57
CA ASP A 475 40.83 -41.97 -22.96
C ASP A 475 39.35 -42.36 -23.23
N SER A 476 38.52 -42.44 -22.19
CA SER A 476 37.14 -42.90 -22.31
C SER A 476 36.17 -41.83 -22.85
N GLY A 477 36.54 -40.54 -22.79
CA GLY A 477 35.65 -39.44 -23.17
C GLY A 477 34.40 -39.31 -22.28
N PHE A 478 34.29 -40.11 -21.21
CA PHE A 478 33.13 -40.12 -20.32
C PHE A 478 33.42 -39.34 -19.03
N VAL A 479 32.58 -38.35 -18.75
CA VAL A 479 32.53 -37.62 -17.48
C VAL A 479 31.35 -38.17 -16.69
N VAL A 480 31.58 -38.59 -15.44
CA VAL A 480 30.47 -38.89 -14.52
C VAL A 480 30.07 -37.58 -13.85
N LYS A 481 28.80 -37.20 -13.99
CA LYS A 481 28.20 -36.03 -13.34
C LYS A 481 27.06 -36.51 -12.46
N PRO A 482 27.26 -36.69 -11.14
CA PRO A 482 26.14 -36.93 -10.24
C PRO A 482 25.28 -35.68 -10.21
N GLU A 483 23.98 -35.88 -10.35
CA GLU A 483 23.01 -34.79 -10.42
C GLU A 483 22.04 -34.96 -9.25
N VAL A 484 22.06 -34.00 -8.32
CA VAL A 484 20.98 -33.88 -7.32
C VAL A 484 19.99 -32.89 -7.89
N ASN A 485 18.80 -33.40 -8.19
CA ASN A 485 17.67 -32.61 -8.65
C ASN A 485 16.65 -32.50 -7.53
N ASP A 486 15.85 -31.43 -7.55
CA ASP A 486 14.76 -31.21 -6.62
C ASP A 486 15.15 -31.33 -5.14
N PHE A 487 16.21 -30.60 -4.75
CA PHE A 487 16.58 -30.46 -3.34
C PHE A 487 15.51 -29.62 -2.63
N ARG A 488 14.79 -30.24 -1.71
CA ARG A 488 13.68 -29.64 -0.95
C ARG A 488 14.08 -29.50 0.51
N LEU A 489 13.77 -28.35 1.11
CA LEU A 489 13.97 -28.10 2.53
C LEU A 489 12.67 -27.64 3.19
N SER A 490 12.52 -28.01 4.46
CA SER A 490 11.63 -27.30 5.38
C SER A 490 12.44 -26.81 6.58
N PHE A 491 12.09 -25.63 7.08
CA PHE A 491 12.85 -24.97 8.14
C PHE A 491 12.16 -25.15 9.49
N TYR A 492 12.99 -25.38 10.50
CA TYR A 492 12.66 -25.24 11.89
C TYR A 492 12.90 -23.79 12.33
N HIS A 493 11.87 -23.17 12.89
CA HIS A 493 11.92 -21.84 13.46
C HIS A 493 11.79 -21.92 14.99
N GLY A 494 12.91 -21.78 15.70
CA GLY A 494 12.93 -21.66 17.16
C GLY A 494 14.32 -21.70 17.79
N GLY A 495 14.40 -21.25 19.04
CA GLY A 495 15.65 -21.03 19.77
C GLY A 495 15.43 -20.12 20.99
N LYS A 496 16.44 -19.34 21.38
CA LYS A 496 16.31 -18.31 22.42
C LYS A 496 15.39 -17.16 21.96
N GLU A 497 15.09 -16.20 22.84
CA GLU A 497 14.20 -15.06 22.54
C GLU A 497 14.55 -14.31 21.25
N ILE A 498 15.84 -14.22 20.89
CA ILE A 498 16.27 -13.59 19.64
C ILE A 498 17.42 -14.37 18.98
N SER A 499 17.61 -14.14 17.68
CA SER A 499 18.72 -14.62 16.86
C SER A 499 19.12 -13.57 15.81
N SER A 500 20.37 -13.56 15.37
CA SER A 500 20.84 -12.72 14.25
C SER A 500 21.77 -13.51 13.34
N TYR A 501 21.62 -13.36 12.03
CA TYR A 501 22.56 -13.81 11.00
C TYR A 501 23.30 -12.64 10.33
N SER A 502 23.12 -11.42 10.83
CA SER A 502 23.68 -10.18 10.26
C SER A 502 24.84 -9.64 11.10
N ASP A 503 25.46 -8.57 10.61
CA ASP A 503 26.27 -7.70 11.48
C ASP A 503 25.37 -7.05 12.52
N ASN A 504 25.90 -6.87 13.73
CA ASN A 504 25.17 -6.35 14.89
C ASN A 504 25.63 -4.94 15.29
N SER A 505 26.50 -4.29 14.51
CA SER A 505 27.03 -2.96 14.85
C SER A 505 25.97 -1.88 15.00
N GLU A 506 24.86 -1.99 14.26
CA GLU A 506 23.75 -1.02 14.22
C GLU A 506 22.49 -1.56 14.93
N ILE A 507 22.66 -2.51 15.85
CA ILE A 507 21.57 -3.13 16.60
C ILE A 507 21.57 -2.66 18.05
N GLU A 508 20.53 -1.96 18.47
CA GLU A 508 20.34 -1.41 19.81
C GLU A 508 19.11 -2.01 20.48
N LEU A 509 19.33 -2.84 21.51
CA LEU A 509 18.28 -3.54 22.25
C LEU A 509 18.23 -3.15 23.74
N ALA A 510 18.71 -1.94 24.08
CA ALA A 510 18.76 -1.45 25.46
C ALA A 510 17.37 -1.17 26.05
N ASP A 511 17.27 -1.19 27.38
CA ASP A 511 16.06 -0.82 28.12
C ASP A 511 14.82 -1.67 27.78
N ASN A 512 15.00 -2.96 27.53
CA ASN A 512 13.89 -3.91 27.32
C ASN A 512 13.70 -4.83 28.53
N PHE A 513 12.47 -5.27 28.76
CA PHE A 513 12.16 -6.33 29.70
C PHE A 513 12.30 -7.70 29.03
N TRP A 514 13.22 -8.53 29.53
CA TRP A 514 13.46 -9.89 29.05
C TRP A 514 12.91 -10.92 30.05
N GLY A 515 11.75 -11.50 29.78
CA GLY A 515 11.04 -12.41 30.66
C GLY A 515 11.56 -13.87 30.68
N SER A 516 12.58 -14.22 29.89
CA SER A 516 12.98 -15.62 29.70
C SER A 516 13.74 -16.24 30.88
N GLN A 517 13.68 -17.58 31.00
CA GLN A 517 14.29 -18.36 32.07
C GLN A 517 15.82 -18.49 31.99
N THR A 518 16.46 -18.10 30.90
CA THR A 518 17.88 -18.43 30.63
C THR A 518 18.89 -17.48 31.28
N GLY A 519 18.48 -16.27 31.69
CA GLY A 519 19.32 -15.35 32.49
C GLY A 519 20.57 -14.81 31.80
N GLU A 520 20.66 -14.90 30.47
CA GLU A 520 21.86 -14.52 29.71
C GLU A 520 21.90 -13.02 29.37
N SER A 521 23.11 -12.45 29.39
CA SER A 521 23.39 -11.06 29.01
C SER A 521 23.61 -10.88 27.50
N PHE A 522 23.77 -11.97 26.75
CA PHE A 522 24.01 -11.99 25.31
C PHE A 522 23.06 -12.98 24.65
N MET A 523 22.64 -12.68 23.42
CA MET A 523 21.74 -13.52 22.63
C MET A 523 22.41 -13.99 21.34
N ILE A 524 21.95 -15.11 20.78
CA ILE A 524 22.72 -15.94 19.84
C ILE A 524 22.98 -15.20 18.52
N ASN A 525 24.25 -15.10 18.12
CA ASN A 525 24.64 -14.83 16.73
C ASN A 525 25.46 -16.01 16.17
N PRO A 526 24.94 -16.82 15.23
CA PRO A 526 25.70 -17.93 14.68
C PRO A 526 26.66 -17.54 13.54
N TYR A 527 26.64 -16.29 13.04
CA TYR A 527 27.35 -15.88 11.80
C TYR A 527 28.07 -14.54 11.81
N GLY A 528 27.60 -13.57 12.58
CA GLY A 528 28.20 -12.25 12.64
C GLY A 528 29.42 -12.18 13.56
N ASN A 529 30.01 -10.99 13.61
CA ASN A 529 31.29 -10.76 14.28
C ASN A 529 31.20 -10.86 15.81
N THR A 530 30.02 -10.65 16.39
CA THR A 530 29.76 -10.69 17.85
C THR A 530 28.33 -11.14 18.15
N ASP A 531 28.10 -11.72 19.33
CA ASP A 531 26.75 -12.00 19.84
C ASP A 531 25.90 -10.72 19.95
N LEU A 532 24.57 -10.88 19.92
CA LEU A 532 23.64 -9.78 20.13
C LEU A 532 23.70 -9.32 21.58
N ASN A 533 24.07 -8.07 21.79
CA ASN A 533 24.13 -7.49 23.13
C ASN A 533 22.74 -7.00 23.57
N ALA A 534 22.22 -7.56 24.67
CA ALA A 534 21.06 -7.01 25.34
C ALA A 534 21.56 -5.96 26.34
N GLY A 535 21.32 -4.67 26.08
CA GLY A 535 21.68 -3.58 27.00
C GLY A 535 20.99 -3.70 28.36
N ASP A 536 21.13 -2.71 29.24
CA ASP A 536 20.57 -2.73 30.60
C ASP A 536 19.09 -3.19 30.61
N LYS A 537 18.87 -4.37 31.19
CA LYS A 537 17.56 -5.03 31.22
C LYS A 537 16.63 -4.30 32.20
N LEU A 538 15.40 -4.03 31.78
CA LEU A 538 14.34 -3.58 32.68
C LEU A 538 13.98 -4.69 33.68
N SER A 539 13.82 -4.31 34.95
CA SER A 539 13.50 -5.25 36.03
C SER A 539 12.02 -5.63 36.10
N SER A 540 11.14 -4.86 35.46
CA SER A 540 9.68 -5.07 35.44
C SER A 540 9.08 -4.87 34.05
N ILE A 541 7.98 -5.57 33.78
CA ILE A 541 7.19 -5.44 32.55
C ILE A 541 6.76 -3.99 32.34
N VAL A 542 6.88 -3.52 31.11
CA VAL A 542 6.37 -2.22 30.65
C VAL A 542 4.87 -2.34 30.38
N VAL A 543 4.05 -1.85 31.31
CA VAL A 543 2.58 -1.93 31.23
C VAL A 543 2.05 -1.17 30.02
N ASP A 544 2.63 -0.01 29.71
CA ASP A 544 2.26 0.80 28.54
C ASP A 544 2.68 0.18 27.21
N GLY A 545 3.45 -0.92 27.25
CA GLY A 545 3.96 -1.61 26.09
C GLY A 545 3.00 -2.63 25.47
N ILE A 546 1.76 -2.68 25.93
CA ILE A 546 0.76 -3.69 25.54
C ILE A 546 -0.32 -3.01 24.69
N SER A 547 -0.64 -3.58 23.53
CA SER A 547 -1.82 -3.14 22.76
C SER A 547 -3.08 -3.38 23.59
N VAL A 548 -3.96 -2.38 23.62
CA VAL A 548 -5.20 -2.45 24.40
C VAL A 548 -6.39 -2.93 23.58
N LEU A 549 -6.20 -3.29 22.31
CA LEU A 549 -7.29 -3.69 21.40
C LEU A 549 -7.98 -5.00 21.80
N GLU A 550 -7.31 -5.84 22.58
CA GLU A 550 -7.87 -7.12 23.08
C GLU A 550 -8.49 -7.02 24.48
N ASN A 551 -8.42 -5.84 25.10
CA ASN A 551 -9.01 -5.65 26.41
C ASN A 551 -10.53 -5.46 26.27
N LYS A 552 -11.26 -5.75 27.36
CA LYS A 552 -12.70 -5.49 27.41
C LYS A 552 -12.96 -4.00 27.14
N ASN A 553 -13.93 -3.73 26.27
CA ASN A 553 -14.31 -2.38 25.88
C ASN A 553 -14.62 -1.55 27.13
N LYS A 554 -13.95 -0.40 27.23
CA LYS A 554 -14.13 0.56 28.32
C LYS A 554 -14.00 1.97 27.78
N ILE A 555 -14.88 2.84 28.27
CA ILE A 555 -14.94 4.24 27.88
C ILE A 555 -14.72 5.10 29.13
N ASP A 556 -13.74 5.99 29.08
CA ASP A 556 -13.47 6.96 30.14
C ASP A 556 -13.72 8.36 29.58
N ILE A 557 -14.84 8.97 29.98
CA ILE A 557 -15.19 10.35 29.59
C ILE A 557 -14.43 11.32 30.49
N TYR A 558 -13.60 12.18 29.89
CA TYR A 558 -12.83 13.20 30.62
C TYR A 558 -13.40 14.61 30.44
N THR A 559 -14.30 14.83 29.47
CA THR A 559 -15.09 16.08 29.35
C THR A 559 -16.47 15.79 28.71
N PRO A 560 -17.58 16.35 29.21
CA PRO A 560 -17.68 17.20 30.41
C PRO A 560 -17.35 16.44 31.69
N THR A 561 -16.92 17.12 32.75
CA THR A 561 -16.78 16.51 34.08
C THR A 561 -18.07 16.64 34.88
N LYS A 562 -18.29 15.75 35.87
CA LYS A 562 -19.43 15.87 36.79
C LYS A 562 -19.41 17.21 37.53
N GLY A 563 -20.56 17.88 37.61
CA GLY A 563 -20.69 19.21 38.23
C GLY A 563 -20.07 20.36 37.44
N LEU A 564 -19.61 20.13 36.21
CA LEU A 564 -19.19 21.19 35.32
C LEU A 564 -20.41 22.02 34.92
N ALA A 565 -20.38 23.31 35.25
CA ALA A 565 -21.45 24.25 34.93
C ALA A 565 -21.18 24.92 33.58
N TYR A 566 -22.17 24.90 32.69
CA TYR A 566 -22.14 25.61 31.42
C TYR A 566 -23.05 26.82 31.47
N GLN A 567 -22.51 28.00 31.16
CA GLN A 567 -23.26 29.25 31.26
C GLN A 567 -24.21 29.53 30.09
N GLU A 568 -24.10 28.82 28.96
CA GLU A 568 -24.70 29.26 27.70
C GLU A 568 -25.03 28.08 26.77
N ILE A 569 -25.93 28.32 25.80
CA ILE A 569 -26.02 27.49 24.60
C ILE A 569 -24.75 27.75 23.78
N LYS A 570 -23.81 26.81 23.76
CA LYS A 570 -22.52 26.90 23.09
C LYS A 570 -22.09 25.57 22.48
N MET A 571 -20.96 25.57 21.79
CA MET A 571 -20.28 24.32 21.44
C MET A 571 -19.71 23.68 22.72
N LEU A 572 -20.19 22.49 23.04
CA LEU A 572 -19.69 21.60 24.07
C LEU A 572 -18.66 20.63 23.47
N ASP A 573 -17.45 20.65 23.99
CA ASP A 573 -16.44 19.62 23.71
C ASP A 573 -16.72 18.39 24.60
N ILE A 574 -17.10 17.29 23.96
CA ILE A 574 -17.20 15.96 24.57
C ILE A 574 -15.93 15.20 24.22
N GLY A 575 -15.24 14.65 25.22
CA GLY A 575 -13.94 14.03 25.03
C GLY A 575 -13.80 12.79 25.90
N TRP A 576 -13.27 11.74 25.29
CA TRP A 576 -13.20 10.42 25.90
C TRP A 576 -11.93 9.67 25.50
N LYS A 577 -11.57 8.68 26.31
CA LYS A 577 -10.55 7.67 26.02
C LYS A 577 -11.19 6.31 26.00
N THR A 578 -10.60 5.43 25.20
CA THR A 578 -11.17 4.10 24.93
C THR A 578 -10.10 3.04 25.11
N ILE A 579 -10.53 1.89 25.58
CA ILE A 579 -9.76 0.65 25.71
C ILE A 579 -10.59 -0.41 24.99
N GLY A 580 -9.92 -1.34 24.30
CA GLY A 580 -10.58 -2.39 23.53
C GLY A 580 -10.81 -2.02 22.06
N TRP A 581 -11.59 -2.86 21.38
CA TRP A 581 -11.96 -2.66 19.98
C TRP A 581 -13.26 -1.87 19.89
N MET A 582 -13.15 -0.56 19.63
CA MET A 582 -14.31 0.32 19.54
C MET A 582 -14.06 1.39 18.47
N PRO A 583 -14.21 1.04 17.18
CA PRO A 583 -13.94 1.97 16.07
C PRO A 583 -14.96 3.11 15.98
N MET A 584 -16.17 2.91 16.52
CA MET A 584 -17.28 3.84 16.40
C MET A 584 -17.98 4.00 17.75
N VAL A 585 -18.51 5.20 17.99
CA VAL A 585 -19.25 5.51 19.21
C VAL A 585 -20.53 6.27 18.90
N ASP A 586 -21.52 6.02 19.75
CA ASP A 586 -22.77 6.76 19.81
C ASP A 586 -22.79 7.63 21.05
N ILE A 587 -23.35 8.82 20.91
CA ILE A 587 -23.41 9.84 21.97
C ILE A 587 -24.87 10.18 22.22
N PHE A 588 -25.28 10.06 23.48
CA PHE A 588 -26.63 10.33 23.94
C PHE A 588 -26.66 11.40 25.04
N LEU A 589 -27.76 12.15 25.06
CA LEU A 589 -28.09 13.16 26.06
C LEU A 589 -29.29 12.70 26.89
N SER A 590 -29.26 12.97 28.19
CA SER A 590 -30.46 12.91 29.03
C SER A 590 -30.63 14.20 29.82
N VAL A 591 -31.84 14.75 29.83
CA VAL A 591 -32.22 15.97 30.57
C VAL A 591 -33.20 15.69 31.71
N ASP A 592 -33.58 14.44 31.90
CA ASP A 592 -34.60 13.99 32.86
C ASP A 592 -34.03 12.99 33.89
N ASN A 593 -32.77 13.20 34.28
CA ASN A 593 -32.02 12.34 35.21
C ASN A 593 -31.81 10.89 34.73
N GLY A 594 -31.60 10.69 33.43
CA GLY A 594 -31.28 9.39 32.85
C GLY A 594 -32.50 8.51 32.55
N LEU A 595 -33.71 9.05 32.66
CA LEU A 595 -34.95 8.31 32.37
C LEU A 595 -35.15 8.13 30.87
N THR A 596 -34.87 9.16 30.07
CA THR A 596 -34.87 9.11 28.61
C THR A 596 -33.53 9.58 28.05
N TRP A 597 -33.16 9.01 26.89
CA TRP A 597 -31.91 9.29 26.20
C TRP A 597 -32.19 9.70 24.75
N GLU A 598 -31.75 10.88 24.37
CA GLU A 598 -31.81 11.41 23.01
C GLU A 598 -30.46 11.22 22.33
N ASN A 599 -30.44 10.69 21.10
CA ASN A 599 -29.20 10.54 20.34
C ASN A 599 -28.77 11.91 19.79
N ILE A 600 -27.53 12.32 20.10
CA ILE A 600 -26.94 13.57 19.59
C ILE A 600 -25.83 13.33 18.57
N GLY A 601 -25.49 12.07 18.34
CA GLY A 601 -24.54 11.60 17.35
C GLY A 601 -24.51 10.08 17.31
N SER A 602 -24.63 9.51 16.12
CA SER A 602 -24.52 8.06 15.86
C SER A 602 -23.36 7.81 14.92
N ASP A 603 -22.76 6.63 15.01
CA ASP A 603 -21.72 6.18 14.08
C ASP A 603 -20.55 7.18 13.94
N ILE A 604 -20.15 7.77 15.07
CA ILE A 604 -19.04 8.73 15.10
C ILE A 604 -17.73 7.95 15.19
N SER A 605 -16.80 8.19 14.25
CA SER A 605 -15.46 7.61 14.32
C SER A 605 -14.79 7.95 15.65
N ASN A 606 -14.28 6.92 16.32
CA ASN A 606 -13.66 7.06 17.62
C ASN A 606 -12.28 7.74 17.53
N ASN A 607 -12.29 9.07 17.52
CA ASN A 607 -11.10 9.92 17.55
C ASN A 607 -10.89 10.58 18.94
N GLY A 608 -11.67 10.14 19.94
CA GLY A 608 -11.64 10.64 21.32
C GLY A 608 -12.29 12.01 21.56
N LYS A 609 -12.93 12.63 20.55
CA LYS A 609 -13.54 13.97 20.70
C LYS A 609 -14.75 14.20 19.79
N PHE A 610 -15.74 14.91 20.30
CA PHE A 610 -16.91 15.33 19.55
C PHE A 610 -17.33 16.73 19.98
N ARG A 611 -17.70 17.56 19.00
CA ARG A 611 -18.15 18.93 19.22
C ARG A 611 -19.64 19.00 18.95
N TRP A 612 -20.40 19.29 19.98
CA TRP A 612 -21.86 19.35 19.92
C TRP A 612 -22.38 20.73 20.29
N TRP A 613 -23.32 21.26 19.51
CA TRP A 613 -24.05 22.46 19.89
C TRP A 613 -25.11 22.07 20.91
N ASN A 614 -24.97 22.49 22.18
CA ASN A 614 -25.74 21.95 23.32
C ASN A 614 -27.20 22.43 23.42
N ASN A 615 -27.89 22.61 22.29
CA ASN A 615 -29.24 23.18 22.18
C ASN A 615 -30.38 22.29 22.69
N LEU A 616 -30.14 20.99 22.88
CA LEU A 616 -31.17 20.05 23.36
C LEU A 616 -31.23 20.01 24.89
N ILE A 617 -30.32 20.70 25.58
CA ILE A 617 -30.35 20.77 27.03
C ILE A 617 -31.50 21.69 27.48
N VAL A 618 -32.51 21.11 28.10
CA VAL A 618 -33.66 21.82 28.67
C VAL A 618 -33.66 21.61 30.18
N GLY A 619 -33.28 22.63 30.94
CA GLY A 619 -33.22 22.60 32.40
C GLY A 619 -31.81 22.85 32.97
N GLU A 620 -31.67 22.70 34.29
CA GLU A 620 -30.44 23.01 35.01
C GLU A 620 -29.42 21.86 35.01
N LYS A 621 -29.82 20.64 34.61
CA LYS A 621 -28.98 19.44 34.70
C LYS A 621 -29.13 18.53 33.48
N PHE A 622 -28.02 17.92 33.07
CA PHE A 622 -28.00 16.91 32.01
C PHE A 622 -26.96 15.82 32.25
N TYR A 623 -27.06 14.73 31.49
CA TYR A 623 -26.12 13.61 31.46
C TYR A 623 -25.70 13.33 30.02
N ILE A 624 -24.45 12.92 29.84
CA ILE A 624 -23.95 12.41 28.55
C ILE A 624 -23.64 10.93 28.72
N LYS A 625 -24.08 10.11 27.77
CA LYS A 625 -23.68 8.71 27.64
C LYS A 625 -22.93 8.55 26.34
N ILE A 626 -21.77 7.91 26.40
CA ILE A 626 -21.07 7.43 25.22
C ILE A 626 -21.16 5.91 25.26
N ALA A 627 -21.54 5.30 24.14
CA ALA A 627 -21.60 3.86 23.97
C ALA A 627 -20.79 3.45 22.75
N ASP A 628 -20.29 2.21 22.77
CA ASP A 628 -19.83 1.54 21.55
C ASP A 628 -21.01 1.38 20.59
N SER A 629 -20.85 1.83 19.34
CA SER A 629 -21.92 1.69 18.33
C SER A 629 -22.24 0.21 18.04
N TYR A 630 -21.27 -0.69 18.20
CA TYR A 630 -21.46 -2.12 17.96
C TYR A 630 -21.95 -2.91 19.19
N ASP A 631 -21.83 -2.36 20.39
CA ASP A 631 -22.35 -2.96 21.63
C ASP A 631 -22.78 -1.87 22.62
N LEU A 632 -24.06 -1.50 22.58
CA LEU A 632 -24.62 -0.47 23.46
C LEU A 632 -24.51 -0.80 24.97
N ASN A 633 -24.22 -2.05 25.35
CA ASN A 633 -23.93 -2.41 26.74
C ASN A 633 -22.55 -1.92 27.20
N SER A 634 -21.60 -1.77 26.28
CA SER A 634 -20.33 -1.10 26.50
C SER A 634 -20.55 0.41 26.45
N SER A 635 -21.01 0.97 27.56
CA SER A 635 -21.25 2.42 27.68
C SER A 635 -20.80 3.00 29.01
N THR A 636 -20.51 4.30 28.98
CA THR A 636 -20.20 5.10 30.17
C THR A 636 -21.08 6.33 30.18
N VAL A 637 -21.58 6.67 31.38
CA VAL A 637 -22.39 7.87 31.63
C VAL A 637 -21.59 8.84 32.48
N ILE A 638 -21.64 10.13 32.13
CA ILE A 638 -21.15 11.23 32.95
C ILE A 638 -22.29 12.19 33.29
N GLY A 639 -22.37 12.62 34.55
CA GLY A 639 -23.35 13.57 35.04
C GLY A 639 -23.72 13.42 36.52
N PRO A 640 -24.62 14.28 37.05
CA PRO A 640 -25.20 15.43 36.35
C PRO A 640 -24.15 16.52 36.09
N CYS A 641 -24.26 17.17 34.93
CA CYS A 641 -23.57 18.41 34.57
C CYS A 641 -24.57 19.57 34.68
N ASP A 642 -24.14 20.74 35.15
CA ASP A 642 -25.03 21.86 35.48
C ASP A 642 -25.10 22.88 34.32
N VAL A 643 -26.22 23.60 34.20
CA VAL A 643 -26.49 24.61 33.15
C VAL A 643 -27.00 25.89 33.80
N ILE A 644 -26.44 27.03 33.39
CA ILE A 644 -26.90 28.39 33.74
C ILE A 644 -27.38 29.02 32.42
N GLU A 645 -28.49 29.78 32.40
CA GLU A 645 -29.03 30.43 31.19
C GLU A 645 -28.33 31.78 30.94
N ASN A 646 -27.61 31.94 29.82
CA ASN A 646 -27.05 33.22 29.39
C ASN A 646 -27.92 33.88 28.32
N ILE A 647 -28.25 35.16 28.53
CA ILE A 647 -29.00 36.03 27.61
C ILE A 647 -28.13 37.11 26.95
N THR A 648 -26.83 37.12 27.25
CA THR A 648 -25.86 38.09 26.76
C THR A 648 -25.35 37.64 25.39
N PRO A 649 -25.60 38.39 24.29
CA PRO A 649 -25.00 38.07 23.01
C PRO A 649 -23.48 38.17 23.12
N VAL A 650 -22.80 37.18 22.57
CA VAL A 650 -21.34 37.13 22.46
C VAL A 650 -21.05 36.94 20.99
N ILE A 651 -20.44 37.96 20.38
CA ILE A 651 -20.02 37.88 18.98
C ILE A 651 -18.79 36.98 18.88
N ASP A 652 -18.83 36.10 17.90
CA ASP A 652 -17.67 35.36 17.44
C ASP A 652 -17.63 35.44 15.92
N LEU A 653 -16.43 35.40 15.36
CA LEU A 653 -16.23 35.47 13.94
C LEU A 653 -15.73 34.11 13.48
N SER A 654 -16.22 33.63 12.35
CA SER A 654 -15.69 32.39 11.76
C SER A 654 -14.20 32.47 11.47
N THR A 655 -13.66 33.69 11.42
CA THR A 655 -12.25 34.00 11.28
C THR A 655 -11.99 35.44 11.73
N ASP A 656 -10.88 35.64 12.42
CA ASP A 656 -10.29 36.95 12.71
C ASP A 656 -9.40 37.44 11.55
N ASN A 657 -9.18 36.59 10.54
CA ASN A 657 -8.31 36.90 9.42
C ASN A 657 -8.84 36.40 8.07
N LEU A 658 -8.81 37.26 7.05
CA LEU A 658 -9.10 36.91 5.67
C LEU A 658 -7.83 37.01 4.83
N ASN A 659 -7.22 35.85 4.58
CA ASN A 659 -6.03 35.72 3.76
C ASN A 659 -6.38 35.53 2.29
N PHE A 660 -6.42 36.65 1.57
CA PHE A 660 -6.53 36.69 0.11
C PHE A 660 -5.17 36.40 -0.54
N ILE A 661 -4.79 35.12 -0.50
CA ILE A 661 -3.63 34.57 -1.22
C ILE A 661 -3.85 34.59 -2.75
N THR A 662 -2.81 34.25 -3.51
CA THR A 662 -2.75 34.38 -4.96
C THR A 662 -3.96 33.74 -5.66
N GLY A 663 -4.73 34.54 -6.40
CA GLY A 663 -5.86 34.06 -7.22
C GLY A 663 -7.25 34.05 -6.55
N LYS A 664 -7.36 34.11 -5.21
CA LYS A 664 -8.66 34.22 -4.52
C LYS A 664 -9.14 35.67 -4.47
N ASN A 665 -10.28 35.99 -5.08
CA ASN A 665 -10.85 37.36 -5.09
C ASN A 665 -12.02 37.56 -4.13
N GLU A 666 -12.62 36.47 -3.63
CA GLU A 666 -13.78 36.48 -2.74
C GLU A 666 -13.54 35.43 -1.65
N ILE A 667 -13.85 35.76 -0.40
CA ILE A 667 -13.82 34.83 0.75
C ILE A 667 -15.09 35.07 1.56
N ASP A 668 -15.78 33.99 1.89
CA ASP A 668 -16.92 34.01 2.79
C ASP A 668 -16.47 33.93 4.25
N PHE A 669 -17.18 34.65 5.12
CA PHE A 669 -17.03 34.57 6.57
C PHE A 669 -18.41 34.67 7.21
N SER A 670 -18.54 34.17 8.43
CA SER A 670 -19.77 34.29 9.19
C SER A 670 -19.56 35.02 10.51
N ILE A 671 -20.57 35.83 10.85
CA ILE A 671 -20.70 36.45 12.17
C ILE A 671 -21.59 35.52 12.98
N LYS A 672 -21.04 34.94 14.04
CA LYS A 672 -21.70 34.00 14.93
C LYS A 672 -22.11 34.71 16.20
N ASN A 673 -23.26 34.33 16.72
CA ASN A 673 -23.63 34.62 18.11
C ASN A 673 -23.35 33.35 18.91
N ILE A 674 -22.23 33.32 19.63
CA ILE A 674 -21.87 32.20 20.52
C ILE A 674 -22.42 32.38 21.94
N GLY A 675 -22.99 33.55 22.23
CA GLY A 675 -23.70 33.82 23.47
C GLY A 675 -25.21 33.69 23.34
N GLY A 676 -25.91 34.17 24.37
CA GLY A 676 -27.37 34.24 24.41
C GLY A 676 -27.99 35.36 23.57
N GLY A 677 -29.30 35.53 23.64
CA GLY A 677 -29.97 36.71 23.09
C GLY A 677 -29.88 36.88 21.56
N LEU A 678 -30.13 38.12 21.07
CA LEU A 678 -30.09 38.47 19.65
C LEU A 678 -28.89 39.39 19.38
N LEU A 679 -27.98 38.97 18.50
CA LEU A 679 -26.83 39.76 18.09
C LEU A 679 -27.20 40.67 16.91
N LYS A 680 -27.06 41.97 17.06
CA LYS A 680 -27.17 42.99 15.99
C LYS A 680 -25.77 43.46 15.62
N TRP A 681 -25.46 43.52 14.33
CA TRP A 681 -24.11 43.79 13.86
C TRP A 681 -24.05 44.69 12.62
N SER A 682 -22.91 45.34 12.40
CA SER A 682 -22.55 46.09 11.18
C SER A 682 -21.07 45.93 10.82
N LEU A 683 -20.76 46.10 9.54
CA LEU A 683 -19.44 45.88 8.95
C LEU A 683 -18.93 47.11 8.22
N THR A 684 -17.70 47.53 8.50
CA THR A 684 -17.04 48.68 7.87
C THR A 684 -15.61 48.33 7.44
N PRO A 685 -15.27 48.32 6.13
CA PRO A 685 -13.89 48.15 5.68
C PRO A 685 -13.10 49.46 5.76
N ASP A 686 -11.83 49.40 6.14
CA ASP A 686 -10.93 50.56 6.23
C ASP A 686 -10.19 50.89 4.92
N ALA A 687 -10.10 49.93 4.00
CA ALA A 687 -9.31 50.03 2.79
C ALA A 687 -10.18 50.00 1.52
N GLY A 688 -9.96 50.97 0.62
CA GLY A 688 -10.74 51.12 -0.62
C GLY A 688 -10.60 49.98 -1.64
N TRP A 689 -9.73 48.99 -1.39
CA TRP A 689 -9.63 47.77 -2.18
C TRP A 689 -10.48 46.61 -1.63
N ILE A 690 -11.19 46.77 -0.50
CA ILE A 690 -12.11 45.77 0.09
C ILE A 690 -13.56 46.17 -0.21
N LYS A 691 -14.41 45.20 -0.60
CA LYS A 691 -15.86 45.38 -0.81
C LYS A 691 -16.64 44.24 -0.17
N LEU A 692 -17.74 44.56 0.50
CA LEU A 692 -18.57 43.58 1.23
C LEU A 692 -19.91 43.33 0.54
N SER A 693 -20.45 42.11 0.67
CA SER A 693 -21.79 41.75 0.16
C SER A 693 -22.92 42.34 1.00
N ARG A 694 -22.68 42.57 2.31
CA ARG A 694 -23.61 43.16 3.28
C ARG A 694 -22.83 44.07 4.24
N THR A 695 -23.48 45.10 4.77
CA THR A 695 -22.88 46.04 5.72
C THR A 695 -23.57 46.06 7.09
N SER A 696 -24.71 45.38 7.26
CA SER A 696 -25.40 45.22 8.56
C SER A 696 -26.38 44.05 8.58
N GLY A 697 -26.77 43.61 9.79
CA GLY A 697 -27.75 42.55 10.01
C GLY A 697 -28.00 42.21 11.48
N SER A 698 -28.72 41.11 11.72
CA SER A 698 -28.93 40.54 13.04
C SER A 698 -29.06 39.02 12.98
N THR A 699 -28.59 38.30 14.00
CA THR A 699 -28.70 36.85 14.07
C THR A 699 -28.85 36.32 15.50
N LYS A 700 -29.52 35.17 15.62
CA LYS A 700 -29.52 34.36 16.86
C LYS A 700 -28.42 33.29 16.87
N LYS A 701 -27.92 32.89 15.70
CA LYS A 701 -26.92 31.81 15.57
C LYS A 701 -25.77 32.26 14.67
N GLU A 702 -26.05 32.55 13.39
CA GLU A 702 -25.03 33.00 12.45
C GLU A 702 -25.58 33.88 11.31
N SER A 703 -24.69 34.63 10.66
CA SER A 703 -24.96 35.38 9.43
C SER A 703 -23.78 35.29 8.49
N SER A 704 -24.00 34.78 7.27
CA SER A 704 -22.96 34.67 6.24
C SER A 704 -22.79 36.00 5.48
N CYS A 705 -21.53 36.38 5.30
CA CYS A 705 -21.08 37.57 4.58
C CYS A 705 -19.93 37.19 3.63
N THR A 706 -19.71 38.00 2.59
CA THR A 706 -18.64 37.78 1.60
C THR A 706 -17.80 39.04 1.48
N ALA A 707 -16.48 38.91 1.64
CA ALA A 707 -15.51 39.98 1.37
C ALA A 707 -14.87 39.76 -0.01
N LYS A 708 -14.76 40.82 -0.80
CA LYS A 708 -14.16 40.83 -2.14
C LYS A 708 -13.00 41.82 -2.18
N VAL A 709 -11.89 41.49 -2.84
CA VAL A 709 -10.71 42.36 -2.94
C VAL A 709 -10.38 42.80 -4.36
N LYS A 710 -9.92 44.04 -4.52
CA LYS A 710 -9.49 44.64 -5.80
C LYS A 710 -7.97 44.76 -5.87
N ARG A 711 -7.33 43.87 -6.64
CA ARG A 711 -5.87 43.89 -6.91
C ARG A 711 -5.44 44.82 -8.04
N THR A 712 -6.37 45.27 -8.88
CA THR A 712 -6.05 46.07 -10.07
C THR A 712 -5.54 47.46 -9.70
N GLY A 713 -4.32 47.78 -10.14
CA GLY A 713 -3.67 49.08 -9.89
C GLY A 713 -2.76 49.08 -8.66
N LEU A 714 -2.66 47.96 -7.94
CA LEU A 714 -1.76 47.78 -6.79
C LEU A 714 -0.42 47.16 -7.23
N LYS A 715 0.68 47.56 -6.59
CA LYS A 715 2.03 47.03 -6.84
C LYS A 715 2.19 45.64 -6.19
N THR A 716 3.17 44.85 -6.61
CA THR A 716 3.50 43.58 -5.95
C THR A 716 3.93 43.82 -4.50
N GLY A 717 3.39 43.03 -3.57
CA GLY A 717 3.62 43.19 -2.14
C GLY A 717 2.47 42.63 -1.29
N LYS A 718 2.64 42.69 0.02
CA LYS A 718 1.60 42.38 1.00
C LYS A 718 0.82 43.66 1.32
N TYR A 719 -0.50 43.54 1.29
CA TYR A 719 -1.44 44.59 1.66
C TYR A 719 -2.19 44.13 2.89
N GLN A 720 -2.37 45.05 3.84
CA GLN A 720 -3.16 44.83 5.05
C GLN A 720 -4.26 45.88 5.09
N GLY A 721 -5.44 45.46 5.48
CA GLY A 721 -6.57 46.30 5.81
C GLY A 721 -7.42 45.54 6.81
N THR A 722 -8.46 46.16 7.32
CA THR A 722 -9.28 45.64 8.40
C THR A 722 -10.75 45.86 8.09
N ILE A 723 -11.57 44.86 8.42
CA ILE A 723 -13.03 45.01 8.45
C ILE A 723 -13.42 45.12 9.93
N VAL A 724 -13.91 46.29 10.32
CA VAL A 724 -14.43 46.54 11.67
C VAL A 724 -15.84 45.97 11.76
N VAL A 725 -16.05 45.07 12.70
CA VAL A 725 -17.33 44.44 13.02
C VAL A 725 -17.88 45.05 14.32
N ASN A 726 -18.85 45.94 14.18
CA ASN A 726 -19.53 46.54 15.32
C ASN A 726 -20.73 45.66 15.70
N SER A 727 -20.94 45.41 16.99
CA SER A 727 -22.12 44.69 17.45
C SER A 727 -22.67 45.24 18.78
N ASN A 728 -23.85 44.76 19.18
CA ASN A 728 -24.39 45.02 20.52
C ASN A 728 -23.80 44.11 21.62
N SER A 729 -22.76 43.33 21.30
CA SER A 729 -21.95 42.55 22.23
C SER A 729 -20.63 43.27 22.47
N GLU A 730 -19.73 43.20 21.50
CA GLU A 730 -18.44 43.90 21.46
C GLU A 730 -18.06 44.26 20.01
N GLU A 731 -17.03 45.09 19.86
CA GLU A 731 -16.41 45.41 18.57
C GLU A 731 -15.27 44.43 18.32
N GLN A 732 -15.24 43.83 17.14
CA GLN A 732 -14.17 42.95 16.70
C GLN A 732 -13.63 43.41 15.35
N GLU A 733 -12.42 43.01 15.04
CA GLU A 733 -11.76 43.33 13.79
C GLU A 733 -11.43 42.03 13.03
N ILE A 734 -11.63 42.06 11.72
CA ILE A 734 -11.13 41.02 10.82
C ILE A 734 -9.98 41.61 10.03
N ASP A 735 -8.78 41.10 10.28
CA ASP A 735 -7.61 41.47 9.51
C ASP A 735 -7.70 40.88 8.10
N VAL A 736 -7.64 41.74 7.10
CA VAL A 736 -7.64 41.34 5.70
C VAL A 736 -6.22 41.46 5.17
N ASN A 737 -5.56 40.32 5.03
CA ASN A 737 -4.27 40.23 4.36
C ASN A 737 -4.48 39.87 2.90
N MET A 738 -4.02 40.72 2.00
CA MET A 738 -4.03 40.44 0.57
C MET A 738 -2.59 40.43 0.06
N ILE A 739 -2.20 39.32 -0.57
CA ILE A 739 -0.92 39.27 -1.27
C ILE A 739 -1.18 39.59 -2.75
N VAL A 740 -0.55 40.66 -3.23
CA VAL A 740 -0.31 40.84 -4.66
C VAL A 740 1.02 40.16 -4.94
N ALA A 741 0.95 38.85 -5.18
CA ALA A 741 2.15 38.01 -5.21
C ALA A 741 3.01 38.28 -6.46
N MET A 742 4.29 37.89 -6.37
CA MET A 742 5.24 38.02 -7.46
C MET A 742 4.85 37.08 -8.59
N PRO A 743 4.85 37.53 -9.85
CA PRO A 743 4.51 36.65 -10.96
C PRO A 743 5.37 35.39 -10.97
N SER A 744 4.79 34.27 -11.37
CA SER A 744 5.50 33.00 -11.52
C SER A 744 5.16 32.44 -12.88
N LEU A 745 6.17 32.42 -13.74
CA LEU A 745 6.07 32.00 -15.13
C LEU A 745 5.90 30.48 -15.21
N TYR A 746 4.80 30.05 -15.78
CA TYR A 746 4.57 28.69 -16.23
C TYR A 746 4.31 28.65 -17.72
N VAL A 747 4.89 27.66 -18.37
CA VAL A 747 4.70 27.37 -19.79
C VAL A 747 4.36 25.90 -19.88
N ASP A 748 3.27 25.56 -20.55
CA ASP A 748 2.80 24.16 -20.66
C ASP A 748 3.53 23.35 -21.74
N ALA A 749 4.48 23.96 -22.44
CA ALA A 749 5.29 23.32 -23.46
C ALA A 749 6.79 23.46 -23.15
N LYS A 750 7.49 22.32 -23.12
CA LYS A 750 8.96 22.24 -23.09
C LYS A 750 9.55 21.98 -24.48
N TYR A 751 8.81 21.26 -25.32
CA TYR A 751 9.19 20.89 -26.68
C TYR A 751 7.99 21.02 -27.63
N ILE A 752 8.19 21.58 -28.81
CA ILE A 752 7.18 21.74 -29.86
C ILE A 752 7.77 21.23 -31.19
N SER A 753 7.19 20.17 -31.75
CA SER A 753 7.65 19.58 -33.01
C SER A 753 6.67 19.83 -34.14
N PHE A 754 7.14 20.47 -35.19
CA PHE A 754 6.46 20.57 -36.46
C PHE A 754 6.94 19.42 -37.36
N ASP A 755 6.09 18.42 -37.54
CA ASP A 755 6.27 17.34 -38.52
C ASP A 755 6.28 17.91 -39.96
N SER A 756 6.11 17.09 -41.01
CA SER A 756 6.06 17.60 -42.39
C SER A 756 4.75 18.31 -42.76
N THR A 757 3.70 18.28 -41.92
CA THR A 757 2.33 18.70 -42.29
C THR A 757 1.80 19.88 -41.48
N LYS A 758 2.24 20.09 -40.23
CA LYS A 758 1.74 21.17 -39.37
C LYS A 758 2.42 22.51 -39.64
N ASN A 759 1.68 23.57 -39.98
CA ASN A 759 2.26 24.91 -40.18
C ASN A 759 2.08 25.86 -38.99
N SER A 760 1.23 25.50 -38.02
CA SER A 760 0.98 26.29 -36.82
C SER A 760 0.77 25.40 -35.60
N GLN A 761 1.27 25.82 -34.43
CA GLN A 761 1.03 25.20 -33.14
C GLN A 761 0.95 26.27 -32.04
N THR A 762 0.25 25.96 -30.96
CA THR A 762 0.06 26.87 -29.84
C THR A 762 0.63 26.30 -28.55
N PHE A 763 0.95 27.18 -27.61
CA PHE A 763 1.23 26.82 -26.23
C PHE A 763 0.69 27.92 -25.31
N ASN A 764 0.50 27.59 -24.03
CA ASN A 764 -0.03 28.51 -23.04
C ASN A 764 1.06 29.00 -22.09
N ILE A 765 1.04 30.30 -21.85
CA ILE A 765 1.79 30.94 -20.79
C ILE A 765 0.82 31.24 -19.66
N LYS A 766 1.10 30.76 -18.46
CA LYS A 766 0.33 31.04 -17.24
C LYS A 766 1.19 31.77 -16.22
N ASN A 767 0.58 32.70 -15.49
CA ASN A 767 1.13 33.32 -14.31
C ASN A 767 0.46 32.73 -13.08
N PHE A 768 1.10 31.76 -12.43
CA PHE A 768 0.58 31.17 -11.18
C PHE A 768 0.96 31.99 -9.94
N GLY A 769 1.97 32.85 -10.05
CA GLY A 769 2.50 33.62 -8.94
C GLY A 769 1.70 34.89 -8.63
N GLY A 770 0.71 35.27 -9.43
CA GLY A 770 -0.08 36.49 -9.22
C GLY A 770 0.68 37.76 -9.61
N GLY A 771 0.10 38.93 -9.35
CA GLY A 771 0.65 40.19 -9.89
C GLY A 771 0.54 40.26 -11.42
N THR A 772 1.28 41.17 -12.05
CA THR A 772 1.27 41.33 -13.52
C THR A 772 2.62 40.89 -14.09
N MET A 773 2.61 39.87 -14.96
CA MET A 773 3.79 39.33 -15.63
C MET A 773 3.94 39.94 -17.01
N SER A 774 5.04 40.63 -17.27
CA SER A 774 5.44 41.04 -18.62
C SER A 774 6.36 39.99 -19.21
N TRP A 775 6.12 39.60 -20.45
CA TRP A 775 6.89 38.55 -21.14
C TRP A 775 7.16 38.93 -22.60
N GLU A 776 8.24 38.37 -23.15
CA GLU A 776 8.67 38.50 -24.54
C GLU A 776 9.36 37.19 -24.96
N ILE A 777 9.11 36.73 -26.18
CA ILE A 777 9.78 35.57 -26.77
C ILE A 777 10.66 36.06 -27.91
N GLN A 778 11.96 35.77 -27.81
CA GLN A 778 12.93 36.10 -28.85
C GLN A 778 13.24 34.85 -29.68
N SER A 779 13.22 35.01 -31.00
CA SER A 779 13.63 34.00 -31.98
C SER A 779 14.73 34.58 -32.87
N ASP A 780 15.88 33.90 -32.91
CA ASP A 780 17.00 34.28 -33.79
C ASP A 780 16.87 33.64 -35.19
N VAL A 781 15.77 32.93 -35.47
CA VAL A 781 15.52 32.24 -36.74
C VAL A 781 14.37 32.87 -37.52
N HIS A 782 14.58 33.03 -38.83
CA HIS A 782 13.69 33.74 -39.74
C HIS A 782 12.55 32.86 -40.31
N TRP A 783 12.48 31.59 -39.90
CA TRP A 783 11.49 30.61 -40.33
C TRP A 783 10.37 30.37 -39.31
N ILE A 784 10.43 30.97 -38.11
CA ILE A 784 9.33 30.97 -37.12
C ILE A 784 8.79 32.38 -36.99
N VAL A 785 7.46 32.52 -37.00
CA VAL A 785 6.72 33.72 -36.62
C VAL A 785 5.95 33.42 -35.34
N ILE A 786 6.05 34.33 -34.36
CA ILE A 786 5.43 34.19 -33.02
C ILE A 786 4.38 35.29 -32.87
N ASN A 787 3.16 34.95 -32.50
CA ASN A 787 2.10 35.93 -32.27
C ASN A 787 1.17 35.54 -31.10
N PRO A 788 1.03 36.38 -30.06
CA PRO A 788 1.85 37.56 -29.78
C PRO A 788 3.30 37.18 -29.43
N ASP A 789 4.28 38.03 -29.78
CA ASP A 789 5.70 37.84 -29.42
C ASP A 789 6.07 38.51 -28.07
N ARG A 790 5.19 39.37 -27.54
CA ARG A 790 5.32 40.06 -26.26
C ARG A 790 3.96 40.37 -25.66
N GLY A 791 3.89 40.54 -24.33
CA GLY A 791 2.63 40.92 -23.67
C GLY A 791 2.74 41.11 -22.16
N SER A 792 1.58 41.37 -21.54
CA SER A 792 1.44 41.50 -20.09
C SER A 792 0.17 40.79 -19.61
N LEU A 793 0.27 39.87 -18.65
CA LEU A 793 -0.85 39.03 -18.21
C LEU A 793 -0.87 38.81 -16.69
N ARG A 794 -2.05 38.45 -16.16
CA ARG A 794 -2.24 38.11 -14.73
C ARG A 794 -2.54 36.64 -14.45
N SER A 795 -3.15 35.94 -15.41
CA SER A 795 -3.55 34.52 -15.24
C SER A 795 -2.99 33.66 -16.37
N GLY A 796 -3.37 33.90 -17.63
CA GLY A 796 -2.75 33.20 -18.75
C GLY A 796 -3.05 33.82 -20.10
N THR A 797 -2.32 33.37 -21.11
CA THR A 797 -2.51 33.69 -22.52
C THR A 797 -2.04 32.53 -23.39
N THR A 798 -2.48 32.50 -24.64
CA THR A 798 -2.08 31.49 -25.62
C THR A 798 -1.22 32.17 -26.69
N VAL A 799 -0.07 31.57 -27.00
CA VAL A 799 0.85 32.04 -28.03
C VAL A 799 0.76 31.10 -29.23
N ASN A 800 0.64 31.66 -30.42
CA ASN A 800 0.66 30.91 -31.67
C ASN A 800 2.04 31.01 -32.34
N LEU A 801 2.58 29.86 -32.73
CA LEU A 801 3.81 29.70 -33.50
C LEU A 801 3.45 29.24 -34.90
N THR A 802 3.87 29.98 -35.91
CA THR A 802 3.68 29.62 -37.32
C THR A 802 5.04 29.50 -38.00
N ILE A 803 5.22 28.49 -38.85
CA ILE A 803 6.50 28.24 -39.53
C ILE A 803 6.43 28.54 -41.03
N ASP A 804 7.47 29.21 -41.56
CA ASP A 804 7.71 29.38 -43.00
C ASP A 804 8.66 28.27 -43.48
N ARG A 805 8.05 27.20 -44.03
CA ARG A 805 8.80 26.02 -44.49
C ARG A 805 9.74 26.30 -45.66
N SER A 806 9.51 27.36 -46.43
CA SER A 806 10.39 27.73 -47.55
C SER A 806 11.80 28.10 -47.08
N ARG A 807 11.92 28.56 -45.83
CA ARG A 807 13.16 29.02 -45.18
C ARG A 807 13.86 27.98 -44.31
N LEU A 808 13.28 26.78 -44.14
CA LEU A 808 13.89 25.67 -43.41
C LEU A 808 15.04 25.02 -44.21
N ARG A 809 16.08 24.48 -43.57
CA ARG A 809 17.06 23.61 -44.27
C ARG A 809 16.43 22.24 -44.51
N LEU A 810 16.86 21.53 -45.55
CA LEU A 810 16.41 20.16 -45.79
C LEU A 810 16.79 19.26 -44.60
N GLY A 811 15.84 18.44 -44.12
CA GLY A 811 16.00 17.62 -42.93
C GLY A 811 15.48 18.28 -41.65
N ASN A 812 16.02 17.88 -40.50
CA ASN A 812 15.64 18.40 -39.19
C ASN A 812 16.24 19.80 -38.98
N ASN A 813 15.42 20.72 -38.48
CA ASN A 813 15.82 22.04 -38.02
C ASN A 813 15.40 22.15 -36.56
N GLU A 814 16.31 22.59 -35.70
CA GLU A 814 16.06 22.72 -34.28
C GLU A 814 16.47 24.13 -33.83
N VAL A 815 15.66 24.73 -32.96
CA VAL A 815 15.94 26.03 -32.36
C VAL A 815 15.38 26.06 -30.95
N MET A 816 16.08 26.74 -30.03
CA MET A 816 15.54 27.03 -28.71
C MET A 816 14.94 28.45 -28.69
N LEU A 817 13.63 28.54 -28.48
CA LEU A 817 12.98 29.82 -28.23
C LEU A 817 13.21 30.23 -26.77
N LYS A 818 13.72 31.44 -26.57
CA LYS A 818 13.93 32.01 -25.22
C LYS A 818 12.76 32.91 -24.87
N LEU A 819 11.94 32.46 -23.92
CA LEU A 819 10.89 33.27 -23.32
C LEU A 819 11.48 33.98 -22.10
N LYS A 820 11.59 35.31 -22.19
CA LYS A 820 12.00 36.19 -21.11
C LYS A 820 10.78 36.78 -20.44
N SER A 821 10.79 36.82 -19.12
CA SER A 821 9.79 37.53 -18.33
C SER A 821 10.46 38.37 -17.26
N ASN A 822 9.72 39.28 -16.66
CA ASN A 822 10.19 40.05 -15.50
C ASN A 822 10.44 39.20 -14.24
N VAL A 823 10.16 37.88 -14.28
CA VAL A 823 10.31 36.96 -13.14
C VAL A 823 11.19 35.75 -13.44
N GLY A 824 11.77 35.67 -14.63
CA GLY A 824 12.66 34.58 -15.03
C GLY A 824 12.58 34.25 -16.52
N GLU A 825 13.41 33.31 -16.95
CA GLU A 825 13.48 32.86 -18.34
C GLU A 825 13.11 31.37 -18.43
N LYS A 826 12.47 31.00 -19.55
CA LYS A 826 12.21 29.60 -19.93
C LYS A 826 12.61 29.38 -21.38
N THR A 827 13.04 28.17 -21.69
CA THR A 827 13.36 27.75 -23.05
C THR A 827 12.31 26.77 -23.54
N ILE A 828 11.96 26.87 -24.81
CA ILE A 828 11.10 25.93 -25.51
C ILE A 828 11.89 25.41 -26.70
N ASP A 829 12.12 24.11 -26.74
CA ASP A 829 12.83 23.46 -27.83
C ASP A 829 11.85 23.27 -28.99
N VAL A 830 12.16 23.84 -30.15
CA VAL A 830 11.32 23.76 -31.34
C VAL A 830 12.05 22.99 -32.42
N SER A 831 11.45 21.92 -32.91
CA SER A 831 11.94 21.21 -34.08
C SER A 831 10.98 21.35 -35.25
N ALA A 832 11.52 21.39 -36.45
CA ALA A 832 10.75 21.41 -37.68
C ALA A 832 11.44 20.56 -38.75
N PHE A 833 10.68 19.67 -39.38
CA PHE A 833 11.21 18.83 -40.46
C PHE A 833 10.84 19.37 -41.84
N ARG A 834 11.84 19.50 -42.73
CA ARG A 834 11.63 19.83 -44.16
C ARG A 834 11.98 18.62 -45.04
N THR A 835 10.99 18.11 -45.77
CA THR A 835 11.17 17.05 -46.78
C THR A 835 11.84 17.59 -48.05
N LYS A 836 12.40 16.71 -48.89
CA LYS A 836 13.10 17.06 -50.13
C LYS A 836 12.19 17.52 -51.30
N SER A 837 10.86 17.47 -51.17
CA SER A 837 9.93 17.74 -52.28
C SER A 837 8.83 18.73 -51.87
N PHE A 838 8.61 19.78 -52.66
CA PHE A 838 7.61 20.83 -52.44
C PHE A 838 6.54 20.73 -53.53
N ILE A 839 5.31 20.37 -53.18
CA ILE A 839 4.12 20.60 -54.02
C ILE A 839 3.01 21.09 -53.08
N ASP A 840 2.76 22.39 -53.17
CA ASP A 840 1.57 23.20 -52.89
C ASP A 840 0.49 22.70 -51.91
N ASP A 841 0.25 23.50 -50.86
CA ASP A 841 -1.05 23.55 -50.18
C ASP A 841 -1.32 24.99 -49.67
N THR A 842 -1.27 25.94 -50.61
CA THR A 842 -1.91 27.25 -50.45
C THR A 842 -3.14 27.33 -51.34
N VAL A 843 -4.27 26.80 -50.86
CA VAL A 843 -5.58 27.25 -51.34
C VAL A 843 -5.87 28.58 -50.65
N ASN A 844 -5.51 29.66 -51.32
CA ASN A 844 -5.89 31.01 -50.92
C ASN A 844 -7.33 31.27 -51.42
N ILE A 845 -8.29 31.28 -50.49
CA ILE A 845 -9.65 31.75 -50.77
C ILE A 845 -9.61 33.26 -50.60
N ASP A 846 -9.54 34.00 -51.71
CA ASP A 846 -9.94 35.40 -51.72
C ASP A 846 -10.77 35.70 -52.98
N PHE A 847 -12.08 35.59 -52.78
CA PHE A 847 -13.08 36.19 -53.65
C PHE A 847 -13.25 37.64 -53.21
N THR A 848 -12.77 38.60 -54.00
CA THR A 848 -13.34 39.95 -54.02
C THR A 848 -13.63 40.38 -55.46
N PRO A 849 -14.89 40.68 -55.79
CA PRO A 849 -15.29 41.16 -57.10
C PRO A 849 -15.05 42.68 -57.21
N TRP A 850 -14.73 43.13 -58.42
CA TRP A 850 -14.59 44.51 -58.88
C TRP A 850 -13.22 45.16 -58.67
N HIS A 851 -12.39 45.04 -59.70
CA HIS A 851 -11.62 46.16 -60.23
C HIS A 851 -11.21 45.83 -61.68
N TRP A 852 -11.77 46.62 -62.63
CA TRP A 852 -11.45 46.78 -64.07
C TRP A 852 -11.76 45.56 -64.98
N MET A 853 -12.87 45.52 -65.73
CA MET A 853 -13.11 46.23 -67.01
C MET A 853 -11.89 46.23 -67.94
N TYR A 854 -12.08 45.64 -69.13
CA TYR A 854 -11.51 46.00 -70.44
C TYR A 854 -10.20 46.82 -70.40
N ASP A 855 -9.13 46.43 -71.11
CA ASP A 855 -9.20 46.34 -72.57
C ASP A 855 -7.85 45.91 -73.17
N HIS A 856 -7.92 45.36 -74.38
CA HIS A 856 -6.84 45.16 -75.38
C HIS A 856 -6.05 43.83 -75.40
N ARG A 857 -6.72 42.85 -76.03
CA ARG A 857 -6.38 42.30 -77.36
C ARG A 857 -5.10 41.44 -77.54
N VAL A 858 -5.38 40.23 -78.09
CA VAL A 858 -4.75 39.60 -79.28
C VAL A 858 -3.36 38.98 -79.02
N TYR A 859 -3.09 37.68 -79.22
CA TYR A 859 -3.54 36.66 -80.18
C TYR A 859 -3.86 35.32 -79.53
#